data_AF-A0A518E0S5-F1
#
_entry.id   AF-A0A518E0S5-F1
#
_cell.length_a   1.000
_cell.length_b   1.000
_cell.length_c   1.000
_cell.angle_alpha   90.00
_cell.angle_beta   90.00
_cell.angle_gamma   90.00
#
_symmetry.space_group_name_H-M   'P 1'
#
loop_
_entity.id
_entity.type
_entity.pdbx_description
1 polymer ?
#
loop_
_entity_poly.entity_id
_entity_poly.type
_entity_poly.pdbx_seq_one_letter_code
_entity_poly.pdbx_strand_id
1 'polypeptide(L)'
;MVAWGSLLPAARRRRLREFLLAVLHGEESAAALRRLPREDARRRPVPGGGPTSPRVIAVNEDGKLTMVTLVTLLFFLLLIGFVCNVGVAVKRKMDLQNAADAAAYSTSLWRARGMNAVTASNHLLGEATALITIIDSFGGRQLASGDETSVIPESAQMCRTLRLLLDAPPFPPWAGGQNFSQALEQPDKKLVELVMDELLPQDEAKDGVHQSGAMLYDAKLTLRNAAITCLAAKKIARTVSELCHNIPFGIGPAIEAVCLGIHVHVSLTVLTRVLLEAKSLNAAEDVMVLLVPARNGIRNALIPALSFYGDAAAGRLPGGGPPGSAGGNTLLSQGASRSLQELQEFYGGQGIELRVFPSVKKLTLPVEPESSLPSGSRREVPPSEWSESFEQDPRLKEVRILLNPLGDRLTNSVEKINQVLGFAVEILEKLNVPVDALKQGLANLTNATGKFREWMELLKSPQYPRDYASNPCRDLSSDHPMPQVDVEQERISQLARAGYPYVDSFRGPLYRLLHEYGKLSAAGHLYVHYTNRYLLANSFDIRTGNDGAPAAHAYVMQNSPAARRGYESWTSADAEAEQMFSLAAVAWSNRMPPMLLRKIFTNPHRQGHVALAGSMIYNANGREVPPGGPQRRAVQVNSGWNTLNWTPPVAAPEWGDHRPDQRGASITGLFTGSQSSAPSAQVQIDWQAKLIPLAPSGSILQPLVQGVDNASSDLPGESREILKKTFEHPELLGH
;
A
#
# COMPACT_ATOMS: atom_id res chain seq x y z
N MET A 1 -24.12 23.04 -40.75
CA MET A 1 -25.36 23.00 -41.56
C MET A 1 -26.62 23.50 -40.83
N VAL A 2 -26.76 23.30 -39.51
CA VAL A 2 -27.94 23.77 -38.74
C VAL A 2 -28.09 25.31 -38.71
N ALA A 3 -26.99 26.06 -38.79
CA ALA A 3 -27.01 27.53 -38.75
C ALA A 3 -27.55 28.22 -40.03
N TRP A 4 -27.63 27.51 -41.18
CA TRP A 4 -28.11 28.11 -42.44
C TRP A 4 -29.64 27.97 -42.63
N GLY A 5 -30.31 27.12 -41.85
CA GLY A 5 -31.75 26.85 -41.99
C GLY A 5 -32.65 27.98 -41.49
N SER A 6 -32.16 28.88 -40.63
CA SER A 6 -32.96 29.94 -40.00
C SER A 6 -33.29 31.10 -40.94
N LEU A 7 -32.53 31.28 -42.03
CA LEU A 7 -32.68 32.38 -42.99
C LEU A 7 -33.74 32.13 -44.07
N LEU A 8 -34.30 30.91 -44.16
CA LEU A 8 -35.31 30.60 -45.16
C LEU A 8 -36.74 30.92 -44.66
N PRO A 9 -37.64 31.43 -45.52
CA PRO A 9 -39.06 31.55 -45.20
C PRO A 9 -39.65 30.19 -44.77
N ALA A 10 -40.59 30.20 -43.82
CA ALA A 10 -41.10 28.99 -43.17
C ALA A 10 -41.57 27.89 -44.15
N ALA A 11 -42.16 28.28 -45.29
CA ALA A 11 -42.58 27.36 -46.35
C ALA A 11 -41.41 26.62 -47.02
N ARG A 12 -40.25 27.26 -47.17
CA ARG A 12 -39.04 26.64 -47.72
C ARG A 12 -38.29 25.80 -46.69
N ARG A 13 -38.34 26.18 -45.40
CA ARG A 13 -37.82 25.34 -44.30
C ARG A 13 -38.51 23.98 -44.24
N ARG A 14 -39.83 23.96 -44.42
CA ARG A 14 -40.60 22.71 -44.42
C ARG A 14 -40.22 21.79 -45.58
N ARG A 15 -40.12 22.33 -46.80
CA ARG A 15 -39.70 21.56 -47.98
C ARG A 15 -38.25 21.07 -47.92
N LEU A 16 -37.33 21.88 -47.38
CA LEU A 16 -35.93 21.48 -47.21
C LEU A 16 -35.79 20.38 -46.13
N ARG A 17 -36.57 20.46 -45.05
CA ARG A 17 -36.62 19.42 -44.01
C ARG A 17 -37.20 18.12 -44.56
N GLU A 18 -38.28 18.17 -45.33
CA GLU A 18 -38.89 16.99 -45.96
C GLU A 18 -37.96 16.37 -47.01
N PHE A 19 -37.24 17.19 -47.79
CA PHE A 19 -36.23 16.73 -48.74
C PHE A 19 -35.04 16.05 -48.04
N LEU A 20 -34.50 16.65 -46.98
CA LEU A 20 -33.38 16.07 -46.22
C LEU A 20 -33.77 14.79 -45.47
N LEU A 21 -34.99 14.72 -44.94
CA LEU A 21 -35.52 13.50 -44.32
C LEU A 21 -35.71 12.40 -45.38
N ALA A 22 -36.17 12.74 -46.59
CA ALA A 22 -36.28 11.77 -47.69
C ALA A 22 -34.91 11.27 -48.17
N VAL A 23 -33.87 12.11 -48.14
CA VAL A 23 -32.48 11.72 -48.48
C VAL A 23 -31.83 10.88 -47.39
N LEU A 24 -32.11 11.16 -46.11
CA LEU A 24 -31.55 10.43 -44.97
C LEU A 24 -32.15 9.04 -44.78
N HIS A 25 -33.36 8.79 -45.26
CA HIS A 25 -34.08 7.53 -45.01
C HIS A 25 -33.99 6.45 -46.10
N GLY A 26 -33.32 6.70 -47.23
CA GLY A 26 -33.00 5.66 -48.23
C GLY A 26 -34.21 5.01 -48.93
N GLU A 27 -34.29 5.17 -50.25
CA GLU A 27 -35.17 4.53 -51.26
C GLU A 27 -36.70 4.34 -51.03
N GLU A 28 -37.22 4.11 -49.83
CA GLU A 28 -38.66 3.81 -49.64
C GLU A 28 -39.57 5.06 -49.69
N SER A 29 -39.01 6.27 -49.57
CA SER A 29 -39.82 7.51 -49.55
C SER A 29 -40.13 8.10 -50.93
N ALA A 30 -39.51 7.61 -52.01
CA ALA A 30 -39.79 8.09 -53.37
C ALA A 30 -41.22 7.76 -53.85
N ALA A 31 -41.87 6.76 -53.25
CA ALA A 31 -43.26 6.39 -53.54
C ALA A 31 -44.30 7.35 -52.90
N ALA A 32 -43.96 8.03 -51.80
CA ALA A 32 -44.86 8.94 -51.10
C ALA A 32 -45.01 10.31 -51.80
N LEU A 33 -44.00 10.73 -52.56
CA LEU A 33 -44.01 12.00 -53.33
C LEU A 33 -44.88 11.97 -54.60
N ARG A 34 -45.44 10.81 -54.97
CA ARG A 34 -46.41 10.69 -56.08
C ARG A 34 -47.88 10.93 -55.69
N ARG A 35 -48.18 11.22 -54.41
CA ARG A 35 -49.56 11.40 -53.91
C ARG A 35 -49.90 12.81 -53.41
N LEU A 36 -49.23 13.85 -53.92
CA LEU A 36 -49.71 15.22 -53.69
C LEU A 36 -50.89 15.53 -54.63
N PRO A 37 -52.01 16.06 -54.13
CA PRO A 37 -53.16 16.38 -54.95
C PRO A 37 -52.78 17.47 -55.96
N ARG A 38 -53.07 17.20 -57.25
CA ARG A 38 -53.08 18.22 -58.30
C ARG A 38 -54.12 19.27 -57.90
N GLU A 39 -53.68 20.43 -57.45
CA GLU A 39 -54.54 21.61 -57.39
C GLU A 39 -54.95 21.98 -58.82
N ASP A 40 -56.24 21.79 -59.10
CA ASP A 40 -56.94 22.35 -60.24
C ASP A 40 -56.86 23.88 -60.19
N ALA A 41 -55.85 24.42 -60.87
CA ALA A 41 -55.73 25.84 -61.15
C ALA A 41 -56.84 26.23 -62.15
N ARG A 42 -57.89 26.81 -61.58
CA ARG A 42 -59.01 27.45 -62.28
C ARG A 42 -58.52 28.34 -63.43
N ARG A 43 -59.09 28.07 -64.60
CA ARG A 43 -59.08 28.93 -65.79
C ARG A 43 -59.56 30.33 -65.42
N ARG A 44 -58.73 31.36 -65.67
CA ARG A 44 -59.20 32.72 -65.95
C ARG A 44 -59.07 32.98 -67.45
N PRO A 45 -60.12 33.46 -68.13
CA PRO A 45 -60.01 33.89 -69.52
C PRO A 45 -59.36 35.28 -69.55
N VAL A 46 -58.29 35.42 -70.35
CA VAL A 46 -57.75 36.72 -70.74
C VAL A 46 -58.29 37.01 -72.15
N PRO A 47 -59.06 38.08 -72.36
CA PRO A 47 -59.54 38.47 -73.67
C PRO A 47 -58.52 39.36 -74.39
N GLY A 48 -58.50 39.26 -75.72
CA GLY A 48 -58.19 40.41 -76.58
C GLY A 48 -56.79 40.48 -77.16
N GLY A 49 -56.60 39.77 -78.28
CA GLY A 49 -56.07 40.27 -79.55
C GLY A 49 -55.05 41.42 -79.57
N GLY A 50 -53.83 41.06 -79.95
CA GLY A 50 -52.91 41.91 -80.70
C GLY A 50 -51.97 41.01 -81.51
N PRO A 51 -51.83 41.17 -82.84
CA PRO A 51 -50.96 40.32 -83.66
C PRO A 51 -49.50 40.67 -83.37
N THR A 52 -48.90 40.03 -82.37
CA THR A 52 -47.45 40.04 -82.22
C THR A 52 -46.88 39.15 -83.32
N SER A 53 -46.40 39.80 -84.37
CA SER A 53 -45.44 39.28 -85.35
C SER A 53 -44.56 38.18 -84.75
N PRO A 54 -44.43 37.01 -85.40
CA PRO A 54 -43.45 36.02 -84.99
C PRO A 54 -42.08 36.69 -85.08
N ARG A 55 -41.49 37.03 -83.92
CA ARG A 55 -40.06 37.29 -83.83
C ARG A 55 -39.38 35.99 -84.21
N VAL A 56 -39.11 35.86 -85.51
CA VAL A 56 -38.10 34.98 -86.07
C VAL A 56 -36.85 35.26 -85.25
N ILE A 57 -36.53 34.33 -84.35
CA ILE A 57 -35.22 34.26 -83.73
C ILE A 57 -34.24 34.26 -84.89
N ALA A 58 -33.42 35.31 -84.98
CA ALA A 58 -32.48 35.47 -86.06
C ALA A 58 -31.63 34.20 -86.13
N VAL A 59 -31.70 33.51 -87.27
CA VAL A 59 -31.05 32.23 -87.60
C VAL A 59 -29.51 32.26 -87.46
N ASN A 60 -28.93 33.38 -87.00
CA ASN A 60 -27.50 33.62 -86.83
C ASN A 60 -27.00 33.69 -85.36
N GLU A 61 -27.83 33.47 -84.33
CA GLU A 61 -27.37 33.40 -82.93
C GLU A 61 -27.32 31.98 -82.33
N ASP A 62 -27.92 30.97 -82.98
CA ASP A 62 -28.03 29.60 -82.48
C ASP A 62 -26.67 28.90 -82.26
N GLY A 63 -25.65 29.26 -83.07
CA GLY A 63 -24.29 28.75 -82.92
C GLY A 63 -23.55 29.28 -81.66
N LYS A 64 -23.88 30.48 -81.19
CA LYS A 64 -23.22 31.07 -80.02
C LYS A 64 -23.75 30.48 -78.72
N LEU A 65 -25.06 30.27 -78.65
CA LEU A 65 -25.71 29.73 -77.45
C LEU A 65 -25.34 28.26 -77.23
N THR A 66 -25.19 27.48 -78.31
CA THR A 66 -24.67 26.11 -78.25
C THR A 66 -23.20 26.06 -77.82
N MET A 67 -22.35 26.96 -78.30
CA MET A 67 -20.94 27.03 -77.86
C MET A 67 -20.82 27.39 -76.37
N VAL A 68 -21.55 28.39 -75.90
CA VAL A 68 -21.55 28.79 -74.47
C VAL A 68 -22.07 27.65 -73.60
N THR A 69 -23.13 26.98 -74.03
CA THR A 69 -23.70 25.83 -73.31
C THR A 69 -22.68 24.68 -73.22
N LEU A 70 -21.97 24.37 -74.32
CA LEU A 70 -20.96 23.31 -74.35
C LEU A 70 -19.79 23.63 -73.42
N VAL A 71 -19.28 24.86 -73.46
CA VAL A 71 -18.20 25.31 -72.57
C VAL A 71 -18.64 25.25 -71.10
N THR A 72 -19.87 25.66 -70.82
CA THR A 72 -20.44 25.65 -69.47
C THR A 72 -20.60 24.22 -68.95
N LEU A 73 -21.12 23.30 -69.76
CA LEU A 73 -21.23 21.89 -69.42
C LEU A 73 -19.86 21.25 -69.19
N LEU A 74 -18.88 21.54 -70.05
CA LEU A 74 -17.51 21.06 -69.87
C LEU A 74 -16.90 21.59 -68.57
N PHE A 75 -17.08 22.88 -68.28
CA PHE A 75 -16.64 23.50 -67.03
C PHE A 75 -17.27 22.81 -65.81
N PHE A 76 -18.58 22.54 -65.83
CA PHE A 76 -19.24 21.82 -64.75
C PHE A 76 -18.73 20.38 -64.60
N LEU A 77 -18.46 19.67 -65.69
CA LEU A 77 -17.85 18.33 -65.64
C LEU A 77 -16.45 18.37 -65.00
N LEU A 78 -15.62 19.36 -65.35
CA LEU A 78 -14.31 19.57 -64.73
C LEU A 78 -14.46 19.87 -63.23
N LEU A 79 -15.42 20.72 -62.85
CA LEU A 79 -15.69 21.08 -61.47
C LEU A 79 -16.16 19.87 -60.65
N ILE A 80 -17.05 19.03 -61.19
CA ILE A 80 -17.49 17.79 -60.54
C ILE A 80 -16.30 16.85 -60.34
N GLY A 81 -15.49 16.63 -61.38
CA GLY A 81 -14.29 15.81 -61.28
C GLY A 81 -13.32 16.33 -60.21
N PHE A 82 -13.11 17.65 -60.15
CA PHE A 82 -12.30 18.30 -59.13
C PHE A 82 -12.85 18.06 -57.72
N VAL A 83 -14.14 18.31 -57.48
CA VAL A 83 -14.79 18.12 -56.17
C VAL A 83 -14.73 16.66 -55.73
N CYS A 84 -14.97 15.71 -56.62
CA CYS A 84 -14.84 14.28 -56.30
C CYS A 84 -13.40 13.90 -55.94
N ASN A 85 -12.40 14.42 -56.65
CA ASN A 85 -10.99 14.17 -56.33
C ASN A 85 -10.60 14.75 -54.97
N VAL A 86 -11.03 15.97 -54.66
CA VAL A 86 -10.84 16.58 -53.34
C VAL A 86 -11.52 15.74 -52.26
N GLY A 87 -12.75 15.28 -52.50
CA GLY A 87 -13.47 14.40 -51.56
C GLY A 87 -12.73 13.09 -51.28
N VAL A 88 -12.19 12.44 -52.31
CA VAL A 88 -11.37 11.22 -52.17
C VAL A 88 -10.09 11.51 -51.40
N ALA A 89 -9.40 12.61 -51.69
CA ALA A 89 -8.17 13.00 -51.00
C ALA A 89 -8.41 13.32 -49.51
N VAL A 90 -9.46 14.09 -49.19
CA VAL A 90 -9.84 14.41 -47.81
C VAL A 90 -10.25 13.17 -47.05
N LYS A 91 -11.09 12.31 -47.64
CA LYS A 91 -11.46 11.02 -47.04
C LYS A 91 -10.22 10.19 -46.73
N ARG A 92 -9.28 10.10 -47.67
CA ARG A 92 -8.05 9.34 -47.48
C ARG A 92 -7.17 9.89 -46.36
N LYS A 93 -7.06 11.22 -46.26
CA LYS A 93 -6.35 11.88 -45.15
C LYS A 93 -7.00 11.53 -43.80
N MET A 94 -8.33 11.58 -43.73
CA MET A 94 -9.08 11.23 -42.52
C MET A 94 -8.92 9.75 -42.14
N ASP A 95 -9.00 8.84 -43.12
CA ASP A 95 -8.80 7.40 -42.90
C ASP A 95 -7.39 7.11 -42.36
N LEU A 96 -6.35 7.77 -42.89
CA LEU A 96 -4.97 7.63 -42.40
C LEU A 96 -4.79 8.18 -40.99
N GLN A 97 -5.36 9.34 -40.68
CA GLN A 97 -5.32 9.92 -39.33
C GLN A 97 -6.02 9.00 -38.32
N ASN A 98 -7.22 8.54 -38.64
CA ASN A 98 -7.96 7.60 -37.79
C ASN A 98 -7.18 6.29 -37.57
N ALA A 99 -6.48 5.81 -38.60
CA ALA A 99 -5.68 4.60 -38.50
C ALA A 99 -4.45 4.79 -37.60
N ALA A 100 -3.76 5.93 -37.72
CA ALA A 100 -2.64 6.29 -36.84
C ALA A 100 -3.12 6.48 -35.38
N ASP A 101 -4.20 7.24 -35.16
CA ASP A 101 -4.77 7.48 -33.82
C ASP A 101 -5.21 6.18 -33.16
N ALA A 102 -5.90 5.31 -33.89
CA ALA A 102 -6.33 4.01 -33.40
C ALA A 102 -5.14 3.15 -32.97
N ALA A 103 -4.08 3.08 -33.79
CA ALA A 103 -2.88 2.30 -33.50
C ALA A 103 -2.10 2.85 -32.29
N ALA A 104 -1.95 4.18 -32.20
CA ALA A 104 -1.29 4.83 -31.07
C ALA A 104 -2.09 4.58 -29.78
N TYR A 105 -3.39 4.90 -29.79
CA TYR A 105 -4.26 4.75 -28.64
C TYR A 105 -4.36 3.29 -28.15
N SER A 106 -4.57 2.33 -29.05
CA SER A 106 -4.70 0.92 -28.67
C SER A 106 -3.41 0.37 -28.04
N THR A 107 -2.25 0.77 -28.56
CA THR A 107 -0.95 0.34 -28.01
C THR A 107 -0.71 0.95 -26.63
N SER A 108 -1.00 2.24 -26.46
CA SER A 108 -0.91 2.90 -25.16
C SER A 108 -1.90 2.33 -24.14
N LEU A 109 -3.10 1.94 -24.58
CA LEU A 109 -4.08 1.28 -23.71
C LEU A 109 -3.54 -0.04 -23.14
N TRP A 110 -2.82 -0.83 -23.94
CA TRP A 110 -2.15 -2.04 -23.45
C TRP A 110 -1.05 -1.72 -22.43
N ARG A 111 -0.25 -0.66 -22.64
CA ARG A 111 0.74 -0.22 -21.63
C ARG A 111 0.07 0.23 -20.33
N ALA A 112 -1.02 0.99 -20.42
CA ALA A 112 -1.79 1.44 -19.26
C ALA A 112 -2.35 0.25 -18.45
N ARG A 113 -2.90 -0.76 -19.14
CA ARG A 113 -3.34 -2.02 -18.50
C ARG A 113 -2.18 -2.77 -17.82
N GLY A 114 -1.01 -2.81 -18.46
CA GLY A 114 0.19 -3.38 -17.86
C GLY A 114 0.60 -2.65 -16.58
N MET A 115 0.61 -1.32 -16.58
CA MET A 115 0.90 -0.51 -15.39
C MET A 115 -0.12 -0.72 -14.27
N ASN A 116 -1.40 -0.85 -14.61
CA ASN A 116 -2.47 -1.18 -13.67
C ASN A 116 -2.26 -2.57 -13.04
N ALA A 117 -1.89 -3.57 -13.83
CA ALA A 117 -1.58 -4.91 -13.33
C ALA A 117 -0.35 -4.91 -12.40
N VAL A 118 0.72 -4.19 -12.76
CA VAL A 118 1.92 -4.04 -11.91
C VAL A 118 1.58 -3.33 -10.59
N THR A 119 0.77 -2.27 -10.65
CA THR A 119 0.30 -1.55 -9.45
C THR A 119 -0.49 -2.50 -8.55
N ALA A 120 -1.44 -3.27 -9.10
CA ALA A 120 -2.20 -4.26 -8.35
C ALA A 120 -1.30 -5.33 -7.70
N SER A 121 -0.32 -5.86 -8.44
CA SER A 121 0.63 -6.85 -7.92
C SER A 121 1.43 -6.32 -6.73
N ASN A 122 1.93 -5.09 -6.82
CA ASN A 122 2.67 -4.47 -5.72
C ASN A 122 1.83 -4.39 -4.45
N HIS A 123 0.54 -4.04 -4.57
CA HIS A 123 -0.37 -3.99 -3.42
C HIS A 123 -0.69 -5.35 -2.83
N LEU A 124 -1.02 -6.32 -3.68
CA LEU A 124 -1.30 -7.68 -3.22
C LEU A 124 -0.07 -8.30 -2.54
N LEU A 125 1.14 -8.00 -3.04
CA LEU A 125 2.39 -8.35 -2.38
C LEU A 125 2.55 -7.65 -1.03
N GLY A 126 2.25 -6.35 -0.97
CA GLY A 126 2.24 -5.58 0.28
C GLY A 126 1.27 -6.14 1.32
N GLU A 127 0.04 -6.42 0.92
CA GLU A 127 -1.02 -6.99 1.78
C GLU A 127 -0.64 -8.41 2.26
N ALA A 128 -0.17 -9.27 1.36
CA ALA A 128 0.32 -10.61 1.71
C ALA A 128 1.50 -10.53 2.70
N THR A 129 2.44 -9.60 2.48
CA THR A 129 3.55 -9.34 3.39
C THR A 129 3.05 -8.87 4.75
N ALA A 130 2.06 -7.97 4.78
CA ALA A 130 1.47 -7.50 6.02
C ALA A 130 0.81 -8.62 6.83
N LEU A 131 0.07 -9.53 6.19
CA LEU A 131 -0.53 -10.68 6.86
C LEU A 131 0.52 -11.59 7.49
N ILE A 132 1.61 -11.89 6.76
CA ILE A 132 2.74 -12.66 7.32
C ILE A 132 3.36 -11.90 8.50
N THR A 133 3.57 -10.59 8.37
CA THR A 133 4.11 -9.75 9.45
C THR A 133 3.24 -9.77 10.69
N ILE A 134 1.91 -9.71 10.57
CA ILE A 134 1.02 -9.82 11.73
C ILE A 134 1.21 -11.18 12.41
N ILE A 135 1.19 -12.28 11.66
CA ILE A 135 1.33 -13.63 12.24
C ILE A 135 2.71 -13.82 12.89
N ASP A 136 3.78 -13.46 12.16
CA ASP A 136 5.16 -13.55 12.64
C ASP A 136 5.40 -12.62 13.85
N SER A 137 4.68 -11.50 13.96
CA SER A 137 4.81 -10.62 15.12
C SER A 137 4.26 -11.21 16.42
N PHE A 138 3.29 -12.11 16.37
CA PHE A 138 2.82 -12.84 17.55
C PHE A 138 3.63 -14.10 17.80
N GLY A 139 3.72 -14.98 16.80
CA GLY A 139 4.31 -16.31 16.91
C GLY A 139 5.81 -16.36 16.71
N GLY A 140 6.44 -15.27 16.27
CA GLY A 140 7.82 -15.33 15.80
C GLY A 140 7.95 -16.22 14.56
N ARG A 141 9.17 -16.35 14.05
CA ARG A 141 9.47 -17.30 12.96
C ARG A 141 9.65 -18.72 13.48
N GLN A 142 10.01 -18.83 14.75
CA GLN A 142 10.34 -20.08 15.44
C GLN A 142 9.11 -20.99 15.54
N LEU A 143 7.93 -20.42 15.78
CA LEU A 143 6.68 -21.16 15.74
C LEU A 143 6.39 -21.77 14.36
N ALA A 144 6.89 -21.14 13.28
CA ALA A 144 6.71 -21.63 11.93
C ALA A 144 7.78 -22.64 11.50
N SER A 145 9.01 -22.54 12.01
CA SER A 145 10.07 -23.51 11.71
C SER A 145 9.94 -24.78 12.55
N GLY A 146 9.29 -24.71 13.71
CA GLY A 146 9.25 -25.82 14.68
C GLY A 146 10.60 -26.06 15.34
N ASP A 147 11.56 -25.14 15.15
CA ASP A 147 12.85 -25.23 15.82
C ASP A 147 12.67 -24.90 17.29
N GLU A 148 13.14 -25.81 18.14
CA GLU A 148 13.16 -25.62 19.58
C GLU A 148 14.09 -24.46 19.92
N THR A 149 13.55 -23.38 20.47
CA THR A 149 14.39 -22.29 20.94
C THR A 149 15.03 -22.62 22.27
N SER A 150 16.35 -22.38 22.36
CA SER A 150 17.09 -22.54 23.61
C SER A 150 16.52 -21.60 24.68
N VAL A 151 16.25 -22.10 25.89
CA VAL A 151 15.78 -21.25 26.98
C VAL A 151 16.80 -20.20 27.33
N ILE A 152 16.34 -18.96 27.32
CA ILE A 152 17.05 -17.83 27.88
C ILE A 152 17.24 -18.07 29.39
N PRO A 153 18.48 -18.02 29.90
CA PRO A 153 18.78 -18.21 31.33
C PRO A 153 17.95 -17.32 32.27
N GLU A 154 17.58 -16.12 31.81
CA GLU A 154 16.77 -15.14 32.55
C GLU A 154 15.37 -15.66 32.86
N SER A 155 14.67 -16.24 31.87
CA SER A 155 13.34 -16.83 32.10
C SER A 155 13.42 -17.96 33.13
N ALA A 156 14.40 -18.86 33.00
CA ALA A 156 14.62 -19.92 33.97
C ALA A 156 14.91 -19.38 35.39
N GLN A 157 15.61 -18.25 35.52
CA GLN A 157 15.85 -17.58 36.80
C GLN A 157 14.56 -16.99 37.39
N MET A 158 13.70 -16.38 36.57
CA MET A 158 12.40 -15.86 37.01
C MET A 158 11.47 -16.97 37.45
N CYS A 159 11.41 -18.08 36.71
CA CYS A 159 10.64 -19.27 37.07
C CYS A 159 11.09 -19.83 38.43
N ARG A 160 12.41 -19.90 38.67
CA ARG A 160 12.97 -20.29 39.97
C ARG A 160 12.57 -19.30 41.08
N THR A 161 12.64 -18.01 40.80
CA THR A 161 12.27 -16.96 41.77
C THR A 161 10.79 -17.02 42.13
N LEU A 162 9.91 -17.22 41.15
CA LEU A 162 8.47 -17.39 41.37
C LEU A 162 8.17 -18.60 42.25
N ARG A 163 8.82 -19.75 42.00
CA ARG A 163 8.68 -20.95 42.85
C ARG A 163 9.15 -20.71 44.28
N LEU A 164 10.29 -20.04 44.47
CA LEU A 164 10.80 -19.69 45.81
C LEU A 164 9.88 -18.72 46.57
N LEU A 165 9.14 -17.86 45.87
CA LEU A 165 8.14 -16.98 46.49
C LEU A 165 6.85 -17.75 46.83
N LEU A 166 6.51 -18.77 46.06
CA LEU A 166 5.35 -19.64 46.27
C LEU A 166 5.53 -20.58 47.47
N ASP A 167 6.70 -21.20 47.59
CA ASP A 167 7.00 -22.18 48.64
C ASP A 167 7.15 -21.55 50.04
N ALA A 168 6.89 -20.25 50.17
CA ALA A 168 6.79 -19.62 51.47
C ALA A 168 5.64 -20.26 52.28
N PRO A 169 5.83 -20.55 53.58
CA PRO A 169 4.81 -21.19 54.43
C PRO A 169 3.51 -20.38 54.45
N PRO A 170 2.33 -20.90 54.84
CA PRO A 170 1.04 -20.18 54.94
C PRO A 170 0.95 -19.16 56.09
N PHE A 171 0.05 -18.15 56.00
CA PHE A 171 -0.08 -17.08 57.02
C PHE A 171 -0.31 -17.69 58.41
N PRO A 172 0.39 -17.23 59.46
CA PRO A 172 0.09 -17.71 60.80
C PRO A 172 -1.35 -17.32 61.16
N PRO A 173 -2.08 -18.22 61.83
CA PRO A 173 -3.46 -17.99 62.19
C PRO A 173 -3.58 -16.73 63.06
N TRP A 174 -4.45 -15.80 62.66
CA TRP A 174 -4.74 -14.60 63.42
C TRP A 174 -5.33 -14.97 64.79
N ALA A 175 -4.67 -14.57 65.88
CA ALA A 175 -5.10 -14.91 67.25
C ALA A 175 -6.52 -14.39 67.62
N GLY A 176 -7.06 -13.42 66.87
CA GLY A 176 -8.41 -12.87 67.06
C GLY A 176 -9.48 -13.41 66.09
N GLY A 177 -9.12 -14.21 65.09
CA GLY A 177 -10.04 -14.57 64.01
C GLY A 177 -9.57 -15.70 63.11
N GLN A 178 -9.31 -16.88 63.67
CA GLN A 178 -8.94 -18.10 62.93
C GLN A 178 -9.85 -18.38 61.71
N ASN A 179 -11.14 -18.03 61.81
CA ASN A 179 -12.10 -18.25 60.74
C ASN A 179 -11.92 -17.31 59.53
N PHE A 180 -11.47 -16.06 59.75
CA PHE A 180 -11.34 -15.08 58.67
C PHE A 180 -10.06 -15.30 57.85
N SER A 181 -8.94 -15.61 58.51
CA SER A 181 -7.68 -15.89 57.82
C SER A 181 -7.79 -17.15 56.95
N GLN A 182 -8.37 -18.24 57.48
CA GLN A 182 -8.58 -19.48 56.71
C GLN A 182 -9.52 -19.29 55.52
N ALA A 183 -10.54 -18.43 55.65
CA ALA A 183 -11.49 -18.15 54.57
C ALA A 183 -10.86 -17.39 53.38
N LEU A 184 -9.83 -16.56 53.61
CA LEU A 184 -9.12 -15.84 52.55
C LEU A 184 -7.90 -16.60 52.01
N GLU A 185 -7.29 -17.44 52.84
CA GLU A 185 -6.07 -18.16 52.50
C GLU A 185 -6.30 -19.22 51.41
N GLN A 186 -7.39 -19.99 51.47
CA GLN A 186 -7.66 -21.01 50.44
C GLN A 186 -7.92 -20.40 49.05
N PRO A 187 -8.78 -19.38 48.89
CA PRO A 187 -8.95 -18.70 47.61
C PRO A 187 -7.65 -18.04 47.11
N ASP A 188 -6.87 -17.45 48.01
CA ASP A 188 -5.61 -16.81 47.65
C ASP A 188 -4.57 -17.82 47.16
N LYS A 189 -4.37 -18.91 47.91
CA LYS A 189 -3.47 -19.99 47.52
C LYS A 189 -3.88 -20.55 46.16
N LYS A 190 -5.16 -20.83 45.96
CA LYS A 190 -5.70 -21.31 44.68
C LYS A 190 -5.47 -20.30 43.56
N LEU A 191 -5.63 -19.00 43.81
CA LEU A 191 -5.37 -17.97 42.81
C LEU A 191 -3.89 -17.91 42.45
N VAL A 192 -2.99 -17.97 43.43
CA VAL A 192 -1.55 -18.00 43.19
C VAL A 192 -1.17 -19.27 42.41
N GLU A 193 -1.67 -20.44 42.78
CA GLU A 193 -1.48 -21.69 42.04
C GLU A 193 -1.94 -21.54 40.58
N LEU A 194 -3.12 -20.99 40.33
CA LEU A 194 -3.62 -20.74 38.98
C LEU A 194 -2.74 -19.76 38.19
N VAL A 195 -2.25 -18.67 38.82
CA VAL A 195 -1.31 -17.74 38.18
C VAL A 195 -0.02 -18.45 37.81
N MET A 196 0.44 -19.35 38.68
CA MET A 196 1.69 -20.08 38.50
C MET A 196 1.57 -21.13 37.40
N ASP A 197 0.49 -21.90 37.38
CA ASP A 197 0.21 -22.88 36.32
C ASP A 197 0.17 -22.20 34.94
N GLU A 198 -0.38 -20.99 34.87
CA GLU A 198 -0.48 -20.23 33.63
C GLU A 198 0.85 -19.59 33.20
N LEU A 199 1.64 -19.07 34.16
CA LEU A 199 2.92 -18.42 33.89
C LEU A 199 4.09 -19.39 33.76
N LEU A 200 3.98 -20.60 34.32
CA LEU A 200 5.00 -21.65 34.35
C LEU A 200 4.44 -22.97 33.81
N PRO A 201 4.18 -23.08 32.50
CA PRO A 201 3.84 -24.35 31.89
C PRO A 201 4.79 -25.45 32.35
N GLN A 202 4.26 -26.58 32.82
CA GLN A 202 5.07 -27.63 33.45
C GLN A 202 6.13 -28.21 32.51
N ASP A 203 5.89 -28.15 31.21
CA ASP A 203 6.77 -28.68 30.18
C ASP A 203 8.00 -27.78 29.94
N GLU A 204 7.85 -26.44 30.06
CA GLU A 204 8.96 -25.49 29.92
C GLU A 204 10.06 -25.71 30.98
N ALA A 205 9.67 -26.24 32.15
CA ALA A 205 10.57 -26.44 33.26
C ALA A 205 11.44 -27.71 33.15
N LYS A 206 11.05 -28.68 32.31
CA LYS A 206 11.79 -29.93 32.15
C LYS A 206 12.85 -29.83 31.07
N ASP A 207 12.48 -29.24 29.92
CA ASP A 207 13.34 -29.31 28.73
C ASP A 207 14.02 -27.97 28.43
N GLY A 208 13.63 -26.89 29.11
CA GLY A 208 14.23 -25.60 28.86
C GLY A 208 14.01 -25.16 27.40
N VAL A 209 12.82 -25.40 26.86
CA VAL A 209 12.42 -24.95 25.53
C VAL A 209 11.16 -24.09 25.68
N HIS A 210 11.21 -22.86 25.19
CA HIS A 210 10.01 -22.05 24.99
C HIS A 210 9.57 -22.17 23.53
N GLN A 211 8.28 -22.39 23.31
CA GLN A 211 7.69 -22.36 21.95
C GLN A 211 7.01 -21.02 21.64
N SER A 212 6.98 -20.09 22.60
CA SER A 212 6.32 -18.81 22.41
C SER A 212 7.06 -17.89 21.45
N GLY A 213 6.30 -17.25 20.57
CA GLY A 213 6.82 -16.21 19.70
C GLY A 213 7.38 -15.01 20.45
N ALA A 214 8.32 -14.29 19.82
CA ALA A 214 9.12 -13.26 20.49
C ALA A 214 8.28 -12.20 21.23
N MET A 215 7.19 -11.71 20.65
CA MET A 215 6.29 -10.76 21.32
C MET A 215 5.58 -11.37 22.52
N LEU A 216 5.00 -12.56 22.34
CA LEU A 216 4.28 -13.26 23.40
C LEU A 216 5.23 -13.66 24.53
N TYR A 217 6.44 -14.06 24.19
CA TYR A 217 7.51 -14.35 25.12
C TYR A 217 7.85 -13.13 25.98
N ASP A 218 8.15 -11.98 25.37
CA ASP A 218 8.47 -10.74 26.09
C ASP A 218 7.28 -10.27 26.95
N ALA A 219 6.06 -10.43 26.46
CA ALA A 219 4.84 -10.09 27.19
C ALA A 219 4.65 -10.98 28.43
N LYS A 220 4.87 -12.29 28.30
CA LYS A 220 4.85 -13.26 29.41
C LYS A 220 5.98 -12.99 30.40
N LEU A 221 7.18 -12.65 29.92
CA LEU A 221 8.31 -12.26 30.75
C LEU A 221 7.98 -11.04 31.61
N THR A 222 7.34 -10.04 31.01
CA THR A 222 6.86 -8.84 31.71
C THR A 222 5.81 -9.19 32.77
N LEU A 223 4.88 -10.10 32.48
CA LEU A 223 3.91 -10.60 33.47
C LEU A 223 4.57 -11.39 34.60
N ARG A 224 5.58 -12.22 34.31
CA ARG A 224 6.35 -12.94 35.33
C ARG A 224 7.01 -11.95 36.29
N ASN A 225 7.61 -10.87 35.77
CA ASN A 225 8.16 -9.78 36.59
C ASN A 225 7.09 -9.13 37.48
N ALA A 226 5.92 -8.82 36.92
CA ALA A 226 4.81 -8.26 37.67
C ALA A 226 4.33 -9.20 38.79
N ALA A 227 4.23 -10.50 38.50
CA ALA A 227 3.85 -11.54 39.45
C ALA A 227 4.87 -11.67 40.60
N ILE A 228 6.18 -11.71 40.28
CA ILE A 228 7.26 -11.72 41.28
C ILE A 228 7.12 -10.51 42.20
N THR A 229 6.86 -9.33 41.64
CA THR A 229 6.67 -8.08 42.39
C THR A 229 5.49 -8.14 43.34
N CYS A 230 4.38 -8.69 42.87
CA CYS A 230 3.18 -8.86 43.69
C CYS A 230 3.41 -9.87 44.83
N LEU A 231 4.02 -11.01 44.54
CA LEU A 231 4.28 -12.05 45.52
C LEU A 231 5.33 -11.61 46.56
N ALA A 232 6.36 -10.88 46.14
CA ALA A 232 7.32 -10.26 47.06
C ALA A 232 6.64 -9.25 47.99
N ALA A 233 5.79 -8.37 47.45
CA ALA A 233 5.03 -7.40 48.24
C ALA A 233 4.09 -8.10 49.25
N LYS A 234 3.41 -9.17 48.84
CA LYS A 234 2.58 -9.99 49.75
C LYS A 234 3.42 -10.62 50.86
N LYS A 235 4.58 -11.19 50.52
CA LYS A 235 5.50 -11.80 51.49
C LYS A 235 5.98 -10.77 52.52
N ILE A 236 6.27 -9.56 52.08
CA ILE A 236 6.68 -8.46 52.98
C ILE A 236 5.52 -8.02 53.87
N ALA A 237 4.36 -7.74 53.28
CA ALA A 237 3.16 -7.34 54.04
C ALA A 237 2.85 -8.34 55.15
N ARG A 238 3.03 -9.63 54.84
CA ARG A 238 2.93 -10.69 55.82
C ARG A 238 4.02 -10.64 56.89
N THR A 239 5.30 -10.59 56.53
CA THR A 239 6.39 -10.53 57.52
C THR A 239 6.19 -9.33 58.46
N VAL A 240 5.74 -8.18 57.94
CA VAL A 240 5.37 -7.02 58.76
C VAL A 240 4.21 -7.35 59.70
N SER A 241 3.16 -7.98 59.21
CA SER A 241 2.01 -8.41 60.01
C SER A 241 2.42 -9.35 61.15
N GLU A 242 3.26 -10.34 60.88
CA GLU A 242 3.77 -11.31 61.88
C GLU A 242 4.59 -10.62 62.97
N LEU A 243 5.47 -9.69 62.58
CA LEU A 243 6.27 -8.91 63.51
C LEU A 243 5.41 -7.99 64.38
N CYS A 244 4.33 -7.43 63.82
CA CYS A 244 3.46 -6.49 64.52
C CYS A 244 2.41 -7.17 65.41
N HIS A 245 2.14 -8.46 65.21
CA HIS A 245 1.12 -9.20 65.95
C HIS A 245 1.38 -9.24 67.47
N ASN A 246 2.66 -9.28 67.87
CA ASN A 246 3.06 -9.35 69.29
C ASN A 246 3.15 -7.98 69.97
N ILE A 247 2.75 -6.90 69.30
CA ILE A 247 2.86 -5.54 69.82
C ILE A 247 1.57 -5.18 70.56
N PRO A 248 1.58 -5.07 71.90
CA PRO A 248 0.40 -4.66 72.65
C PRO A 248 0.02 -3.20 72.35
N PHE A 249 -1.24 -2.82 72.63
CA PHE A 249 -1.79 -1.46 72.55
C PHE A 249 -2.14 -0.90 71.16
N GLY A 250 -3.18 -1.44 70.50
CA GLY A 250 -3.96 -0.78 69.42
C GLY A 250 -3.26 -0.53 68.07
N ILE A 251 -1.94 -0.37 68.06
CA ILE A 251 -1.10 -0.12 66.88
C ILE A 251 -0.89 -1.40 66.07
N GLY A 252 -0.59 -2.53 66.74
CA GLY A 252 -0.45 -3.85 66.11
C GLY A 252 -1.66 -4.21 65.23
N PRO A 253 -2.90 -4.17 65.76
CA PRO A 253 -4.12 -4.43 64.98
C PRO A 253 -4.31 -3.49 63.78
N ALA A 254 -3.92 -2.21 63.90
CA ALA A 254 -4.05 -1.25 62.80
C ALA A 254 -3.05 -1.56 61.66
N ILE A 255 -1.81 -1.91 61.99
CA ILE A 255 -0.81 -2.32 61.00
C ILE A 255 -1.21 -3.64 60.33
N GLU A 256 -1.67 -4.62 61.12
CA GLU A 256 -2.20 -5.89 60.63
C GLU A 256 -3.36 -5.68 59.65
N ALA A 257 -4.31 -4.78 59.96
CA ALA A 257 -5.41 -4.45 59.06
C ALA A 257 -4.93 -3.82 57.73
N VAL A 258 -3.92 -2.95 57.76
CA VAL A 258 -3.32 -2.38 56.53
C VAL A 258 -2.60 -3.44 55.72
N CYS A 259 -1.79 -4.29 56.36
CA CYS A 259 -1.08 -5.39 55.70
C CYS A 259 -2.05 -6.39 55.07
N LEU A 260 -3.13 -6.73 55.77
CA LEU A 260 -4.20 -7.57 55.25
C LEU A 260 -4.92 -6.91 54.07
N GLY A 261 -5.21 -5.61 54.16
CA GLY A 261 -5.77 -4.84 53.05
C GLY A 261 -4.88 -4.84 51.81
N ILE A 262 -3.56 -4.68 51.98
CA ILE A 262 -2.58 -4.79 50.89
C ILE A 262 -2.58 -6.20 50.31
N HIS A 263 -2.54 -7.24 51.16
CA HIS A 263 -2.54 -8.63 50.72
C HIS A 263 -3.78 -8.97 49.89
N VAL A 264 -4.97 -8.61 50.39
CA VAL A 264 -6.25 -8.82 49.70
C VAL A 264 -6.29 -8.02 48.40
N HIS A 265 -5.87 -6.76 48.41
CA HIS A 265 -5.85 -5.92 47.22
C HIS A 265 -4.93 -6.49 46.13
N VAL A 266 -3.67 -6.78 46.46
CA VAL A 266 -2.69 -7.34 45.50
C VAL A 266 -3.21 -8.64 44.89
N SER A 267 -3.85 -9.49 45.70
CA SER A 267 -4.38 -10.77 45.24
C SER A 267 -5.60 -10.59 44.33
N LEU A 268 -6.62 -9.86 44.79
CA LEU A 268 -7.87 -9.71 44.03
C LEU A 268 -7.73 -8.82 42.79
N THR A 269 -6.87 -7.80 42.80
CA THR A 269 -6.74 -6.88 41.66
C THR A 269 -5.59 -7.28 40.75
N VAL A 270 -4.37 -7.36 41.29
CA VAL A 270 -3.17 -7.50 40.46
C VAL A 270 -2.95 -8.94 40.01
N LEU A 271 -2.97 -9.91 40.93
CA LEU A 271 -2.79 -11.33 40.57
C LEU A 271 -3.94 -11.86 39.69
N THR A 272 -5.18 -11.46 39.97
CA THR A 272 -6.31 -11.78 39.09
C THR A 272 -6.12 -11.20 37.69
N ARG A 273 -5.59 -9.97 37.58
CA ARG A 273 -5.27 -9.37 36.28
C ARG A 273 -4.13 -10.07 35.57
N VAL A 274 -3.06 -10.44 36.30
CA VAL A 274 -1.96 -11.25 35.76
C VAL A 274 -2.48 -12.56 35.20
N LEU A 275 -3.37 -13.26 35.93
CA LEU A 275 -3.98 -14.51 35.46
C LEU A 275 -4.77 -14.32 34.17
N LEU A 276 -5.61 -13.28 34.11
CA LEU A 276 -6.41 -12.98 32.91
C LEU A 276 -5.54 -12.62 31.71
N GLU A 277 -4.49 -11.82 31.90
CA GLU A 277 -3.55 -11.47 30.84
C GLU A 277 -2.75 -12.70 30.38
N ALA A 278 -2.26 -13.53 31.29
CA ALA A 278 -1.52 -14.75 30.97
C ALA A 278 -2.38 -15.73 30.15
N LYS A 279 -3.64 -15.96 30.56
CA LYS A 279 -4.60 -16.76 29.79
C LYS A 279 -4.88 -16.20 28.40
N SER A 280 -4.96 -14.88 28.29
CA SER A 280 -5.19 -14.22 27.00
C SER A 280 -3.99 -14.38 26.07
N LEU A 281 -2.76 -14.31 26.61
CA LEU A 281 -1.54 -14.53 25.84
C LEU A 281 -1.38 -15.98 25.40
N ASN A 282 -1.69 -16.95 26.27
CA ASN A 282 -1.68 -18.37 25.91
C ASN A 282 -2.74 -18.70 24.85
N ALA A 283 -3.95 -18.16 24.98
CA ALA A 283 -4.97 -18.31 23.95
C ALA A 283 -4.55 -17.67 22.61
N ALA A 284 -3.85 -16.54 22.64
CA ALA A 284 -3.32 -15.90 21.43
C ALA A 284 -2.25 -16.78 20.76
N GLU A 285 -1.39 -17.43 21.55
CA GLU A 285 -0.38 -18.38 21.07
C GLU A 285 -1.02 -19.58 20.36
N ASP A 286 -2.03 -20.20 20.97
CA ASP A 286 -2.76 -21.33 20.38
C ASP A 286 -3.37 -20.95 19.02
N VAL A 287 -3.95 -19.75 18.92
CA VAL A 287 -4.48 -19.24 17.65
C VAL A 287 -3.37 -19.05 16.63
N MET A 288 -2.18 -18.58 17.02
CA MET A 288 -1.07 -18.43 16.09
C MET A 288 -0.57 -19.76 15.55
N VAL A 289 -0.50 -20.80 16.38
CA VAL A 289 -0.16 -22.16 15.93
C VAL A 289 -1.10 -22.60 14.81
N LEU A 290 -2.40 -22.35 14.96
CA LEU A 290 -3.40 -22.66 13.94
C LEU A 290 -3.24 -21.85 12.64
N LEU A 291 -2.63 -20.66 12.70
CA LEU A 291 -2.40 -19.80 11.54
C LEU A 291 -1.09 -20.09 10.80
N VAL A 292 -0.17 -20.88 11.37
CA VAL A 292 1.11 -21.24 10.73
C VAL A 292 0.93 -21.83 9.32
N PRO A 293 0.00 -22.78 9.06
CA PRO A 293 -0.19 -23.32 7.71
C PRO A 293 -0.64 -22.25 6.71
N ALA A 294 -1.54 -21.34 7.12
CA ALA A 294 -2.00 -20.25 6.27
C ALA A 294 -0.85 -19.27 5.96
N ARG A 295 -0.06 -18.91 6.97
CA ARG A 295 1.15 -18.10 6.83
C ARG A 295 2.12 -18.71 5.82
N ASN A 296 2.39 -20.01 5.94
CA ASN A 296 3.29 -20.73 5.03
C ASN A 296 2.70 -20.83 3.60
N GLY A 297 1.38 -20.99 3.46
CA GLY A 297 0.71 -20.93 2.17
C GLY A 297 0.84 -19.57 1.48
N ILE A 298 0.65 -18.48 2.23
CA ILE A 298 0.84 -17.12 1.71
C ILE A 298 2.30 -16.93 1.26
N ARG A 299 3.25 -17.33 2.11
CA ARG A 299 4.67 -17.15 1.84
C ARG A 299 5.19 -17.97 0.67
N ASN A 300 4.86 -19.26 0.63
CA ASN A 300 5.49 -20.21 -0.29
C ASN A 300 4.72 -20.39 -1.60
N ALA A 301 3.44 -20.00 -1.64
CA ALA A 301 2.62 -20.13 -2.86
C ALA A 301 2.10 -18.77 -3.35
N LEU A 302 1.42 -17.99 -2.50
CA LEU A 302 0.76 -16.76 -2.95
C LEU A 302 1.76 -15.69 -3.38
N ILE A 303 2.78 -15.39 -2.56
CA ILE A 303 3.78 -14.36 -2.87
C ILE A 303 4.55 -14.69 -4.16
N PRO A 304 5.10 -15.90 -4.36
CA PRO A 304 5.73 -16.26 -5.63
C PRO A 304 4.79 -16.14 -6.83
N ALA A 305 3.51 -16.52 -6.69
CA ALA A 305 2.52 -16.40 -7.76
C ALA A 305 2.22 -14.92 -8.10
N LEU A 306 2.08 -14.06 -7.09
CA LEU A 306 1.88 -12.62 -7.26
C LEU A 306 3.10 -11.95 -7.89
N SER A 307 4.31 -12.31 -7.45
CA SER A 307 5.56 -11.83 -8.05
C SER A 307 5.67 -12.26 -9.51
N PHE A 308 5.36 -13.53 -9.82
CA PHE A 308 5.34 -14.03 -11.19
C PHE A 308 4.36 -13.26 -12.06
N TYR A 309 3.16 -12.94 -11.54
CA TYR A 309 2.18 -12.14 -12.26
C TYR A 309 2.68 -10.70 -12.50
N GLY A 310 3.31 -10.09 -11.49
CA GLY A 310 4.01 -8.80 -11.63
C GLY A 310 5.11 -8.83 -12.69
N ASP A 311 5.95 -9.86 -12.69
CA ASP A 311 7.00 -10.08 -13.69
C ASP A 311 6.42 -10.20 -15.09
N ALA A 312 5.39 -11.03 -15.27
CA ALA A 312 4.73 -11.22 -16.56
C ALA A 312 4.08 -9.92 -17.07
N ALA A 313 3.46 -9.13 -16.19
CA ALA A 313 2.87 -7.83 -16.51
C ALA A 313 3.94 -6.79 -16.90
N ALA A 314 5.08 -6.79 -16.19
CA ALA A 314 6.24 -5.95 -16.47
C ALA A 314 7.03 -6.39 -17.73
N GLY A 315 6.68 -7.54 -18.32
CA GLY A 315 7.34 -8.08 -19.49
C GLY A 315 8.67 -8.78 -19.18
N ARG A 316 8.88 -9.23 -17.95
CA ARG A 316 9.98 -10.15 -17.58
C ARG A 316 9.50 -11.58 -17.67
N LEU A 317 10.34 -12.44 -18.26
CA LEU A 317 10.13 -13.88 -18.24
C LEU A 317 10.67 -14.48 -16.93
N PRO A 318 10.12 -15.61 -16.48
CA PRO A 318 10.62 -16.32 -15.31
C PRO A 318 12.08 -16.74 -15.54
N GLY A 319 12.97 -16.47 -14.57
CA GLY A 319 14.40 -16.83 -14.68
C GLY A 319 15.39 -15.67 -14.76
N GLY A 320 14.98 -14.44 -14.45
CA GLY A 320 15.92 -13.38 -14.03
C GLY A 320 16.64 -12.62 -15.14
N GLY A 321 16.26 -12.78 -16.41
CA GLY A 321 16.74 -11.88 -17.46
C GLY A 321 16.37 -10.42 -17.15
N PRO A 322 17.27 -9.44 -17.38
CA PRO A 322 16.89 -8.03 -17.29
C PRO A 322 15.72 -7.73 -18.24
N PRO A 323 14.82 -6.78 -17.88
CA PRO A 323 13.73 -6.39 -18.76
C PRO A 323 14.26 -6.05 -20.16
N GLY A 324 13.74 -6.74 -21.19
CA GLY A 324 14.15 -6.54 -22.59
C GLY A 324 15.27 -7.46 -23.12
N SER A 325 15.93 -8.29 -22.30
CA SER A 325 16.97 -9.22 -22.79
C SER A 325 16.41 -10.47 -23.46
N ALA A 326 15.22 -10.90 -23.05
CA ALA A 326 14.46 -11.88 -23.81
C ALA A 326 13.71 -11.11 -24.90
N GLY A 327 14.14 -11.23 -26.16
CA GLY A 327 13.38 -10.77 -27.33
C GLY A 327 12.07 -11.55 -27.55
N GLY A 328 11.42 -11.95 -26.46
CA GLY A 328 10.25 -12.81 -26.42
C GLY A 328 8.95 -12.02 -26.35
N ASN A 329 7.90 -12.65 -26.87
CA ASN A 329 6.53 -12.18 -26.85
C ASN A 329 5.99 -12.03 -25.41
N THR A 330 6.22 -10.89 -24.75
CA THR A 330 5.57 -10.53 -23.48
C THR A 330 4.05 -10.47 -23.63
N LEU A 331 3.27 -10.68 -22.56
CA LEU A 331 1.80 -10.54 -22.63
C LEU A 331 1.37 -9.17 -23.17
N LEU A 332 2.09 -8.11 -22.78
CA LEU A 332 1.92 -6.75 -23.28
C LEU A 332 2.12 -6.68 -24.81
N SER A 333 3.24 -7.18 -25.31
CA SER A 333 3.56 -7.17 -26.74
C SER A 333 2.63 -8.08 -27.55
N GLN A 334 2.17 -9.21 -27.01
CA GLN A 334 1.18 -10.08 -27.65
C GLN A 334 -0.18 -9.37 -27.80
N GLY A 335 -0.67 -8.78 -26.71
CA GLY A 335 -1.93 -8.04 -26.71
C GLY A 335 -1.89 -6.86 -27.68
N ALA A 336 -0.83 -6.06 -27.61
CA ALA A 336 -0.63 -4.94 -28.54
C ALA A 336 -0.44 -5.42 -29.99
N SER A 337 0.26 -6.54 -30.24
CA SER A 337 0.48 -7.06 -31.59
C SER A 337 -0.83 -7.55 -32.20
N ARG A 338 -1.68 -8.21 -31.40
CA ARG A 338 -3.00 -8.64 -31.84
C ARG A 338 -3.89 -7.46 -32.19
N SER A 339 -3.96 -6.44 -31.33
CA SER A 339 -4.73 -5.22 -31.64
C SER A 339 -4.20 -4.51 -32.89
N LEU A 340 -2.88 -4.44 -33.07
CA LEU A 340 -2.28 -3.84 -34.25
C LEU A 340 -2.54 -4.69 -35.51
N GLN A 341 -2.53 -6.02 -35.40
CA GLN A 341 -2.89 -6.92 -36.50
C GLN A 341 -4.36 -6.75 -36.91
N GLU A 342 -5.28 -6.69 -35.95
CA GLU A 342 -6.71 -6.46 -36.23
C GLU A 342 -6.92 -5.10 -36.93
N LEU A 343 -6.22 -4.05 -36.51
CA LEU A 343 -6.21 -2.75 -37.20
C LEU A 343 -5.58 -2.84 -38.59
N GLN A 344 -4.49 -3.58 -38.73
CA GLN A 344 -3.78 -3.77 -40.00
C GLN A 344 -4.63 -4.58 -40.99
N GLU A 345 -5.45 -5.52 -40.55
CA GLU A 345 -6.40 -6.24 -41.39
C GLU A 345 -7.55 -5.32 -41.82
N PHE A 346 -8.12 -4.55 -40.89
CA PHE A 346 -9.19 -3.59 -41.16
C PHE A 346 -8.78 -2.50 -42.17
N TYR A 347 -7.62 -1.87 -41.94
CA TYR A 347 -7.11 -0.79 -42.80
C TYR A 347 -6.29 -1.31 -43.99
N GLY A 348 -5.75 -2.53 -43.92
CA GLY A 348 -4.97 -3.16 -44.99
C GLY A 348 -5.78 -3.42 -46.25
N GLY A 349 -7.08 -3.72 -46.13
CA GLY A 349 -7.98 -3.78 -47.27
C GLY A 349 -8.09 -2.45 -48.03
N GLN A 350 -7.79 -1.34 -47.36
CA GLN A 350 -7.74 -0.02 -47.97
C GLN A 350 -6.33 0.34 -48.48
N GLY A 351 -5.33 -0.54 -48.33
CA GLY A 351 -3.93 -0.27 -48.68
C GLY A 351 -3.24 0.70 -47.71
N ILE A 352 -3.67 0.75 -46.45
CA ILE A 352 -3.00 1.49 -45.38
C ILE A 352 -2.16 0.50 -44.56
N GLU A 353 -0.92 0.87 -44.29
CA GLU A 353 0.03 0.13 -43.48
C GLU A 353 0.30 0.87 -42.17
N LEU A 354 0.43 0.13 -41.08
CA LEU A 354 0.54 0.64 -39.71
C LEU A 354 1.83 0.18 -39.05
N ARG A 355 2.48 1.12 -38.36
CA ARG A 355 3.66 0.88 -37.52
C ARG A 355 3.54 1.69 -36.23
N VAL A 356 4.12 1.15 -35.16
CA VAL A 356 4.16 1.79 -33.84
C VAL A 356 5.61 1.87 -33.37
N PHE A 357 5.95 2.93 -32.66
CA PHE A 357 7.27 3.26 -32.17
C PHE A 357 7.21 3.60 -30.67
N PRO A 358 7.91 2.86 -29.79
CA PRO A 358 8.75 1.70 -30.10
C PRO A 358 7.95 0.56 -30.74
N SER A 359 8.64 -0.32 -31.49
CA SER A 359 7.98 -1.47 -32.11
C SER A 359 7.33 -2.35 -31.04
N VAL A 360 6.23 -3.02 -31.39
CA VAL A 360 5.47 -3.80 -30.41
C VAL A 360 6.32 -4.87 -29.70
N LYS A 361 7.30 -5.45 -30.40
CA LYS A 361 8.27 -6.39 -29.83
C LYS A 361 9.21 -5.77 -28.79
N LYS A 362 9.45 -4.46 -28.88
CA LYS A 362 10.26 -3.67 -27.95
C LYS A 362 9.40 -2.91 -26.94
N LEU A 363 8.08 -3.15 -26.91
CA LEU A 363 7.17 -2.46 -26.02
C LEU A 363 7.42 -2.92 -24.58
N THR A 364 7.98 -2.02 -23.77
CA THR A 364 8.23 -2.23 -22.35
C THR A 364 7.42 -1.26 -21.51
N LEU A 365 7.10 -1.68 -20.29
CA LEU A 365 6.60 -0.75 -19.28
C LEU A 365 7.77 0.06 -18.73
N PRO A 366 7.56 1.34 -18.35
CA PRO A 366 8.58 2.19 -17.75
C PRO A 366 8.82 1.84 -16.28
N VAL A 367 8.88 0.55 -15.97
CA VAL A 367 9.15 0.01 -14.64
C VAL A 367 10.35 -0.91 -14.66
N GLU A 368 10.99 -1.03 -13.52
CA GLU A 368 12.06 -1.99 -13.26
C GLU A 368 11.81 -2.67 -11.91
N PRO A 369 12.28 -3.91 -11.73
CA PRO A 369 12.30 -4.49 -10.39
C PRO A 369 13.10 -3.58 -9.47
N GLU A 370 12.60 -3.36 -8.26
CA GLU A 370 13.39 -2.71 -7.24
C GLU A 370 14.74 -3.42 -7.10
N SER A 371 15.84 -2.66 -7.21
CA SER A 371 17.16 -3.25 -7.20
C SER A 371 17.39 -4.01 -5.90
N SER A 372 17.84 -5.27 -6.04
CA SER A 372 18.43 -5.96 -4.92
C SER A 372 19.67 -5.17 -4.50
N LEU A 373 19.73 -4.82 -3.21
CA LEU A 373 20.84 -4.11 -2.58
C LEU A 373 22.20 -4.47 -3.19
N PRO A 374 23.08 -3.50 -3.52
CA PRO A 374 24.45 -3.82 -3.85
C PRO A 374 25.04 -4.60 -2.67
N SER A 375 25.58 -5.79 -2.94
CA SER A 375 26.01 -6.79 -1.95
C SER A 375 27.22 -6.37 -1.09
N GLY A 376 27.38 -5.08 -0.79
CA GLY A 376 28.53 -4.52 -0.09
C GLY A 376 28.24 -3.28 0.77
N SER A 377 26.98 -2.87 0.99
CA SER A 377 26.68 -1.86 2.00
C SER A 377 27.07 -2.41 3.39
N ARG A 378 27.84 -1.60 4.13
CA ARG A 378 28.41 -1.99 5.43
C ARG A 378 27.29 -2.28 6.42
N ARG A 379 27.57 -3.25 7.29
CA ARG A 379 26.82 -3.56 8.52
C ARG A 379 26.63 -2.29 9.34
N GLU A 380 25.47 -1.66 9.25
CA GLU A 380 25.04 -0.72 10.27
C GLU A 380 24.28 -1.51 11.34
N VAL A 381 24.71 -1.33 12.60
CA VAL A 381 23.95 -1.81 13.75
C VAL A 381 22.55 -1.18 13.65
N PRO A 382 21.46 -1.95 13.85
CA PRO A 382 20.12 -1.39 13.82
C PRO A 382 20.06 -0.09 14.62
N PRO A 383 19.38 0.97 14.12
CA PRO A 383 19.42 2.30 14.72
C PRO A 383 19.14 2.23 16.23
N SER A 384 19.86 3.02 17.03
CA SER A 384 19.66 3.07 18.49
C SER A 384 18.22 3.40 18.88
N GLU A 385 17.44 4.01 17.98
CA GLU A 385 16.00 4.27 18.09
C GLU A 385 15.17 3.00 18.38
N TRP A 386 15.63 1.83 17.93
CA TRP A 386 14.97 0.54 18.20
C TRP A 386 15.10 0.13 19.67
N SER A 387 16.18 0.56 20.34
CA SER A 387 16.41 0.36 21.78
C SER A 387 15.90 1.54 22.63
N GLU A 388 16.01 2.78 22.13
CA GLU A 388 15.64 3.98 22.90
C GLU A 388 14.13 4.12 23.09
N SER A 389 13.31 3.64 22.13
CA SER A 389 11.85 3.80 22.19
C SER A 389 11.18 3.01 23.33
N PHE A 390 11.76 1.89 23.77
CA PHE A 390 11.18 1.12 24.88
C PHE A 390 11.51 1.77 26.24
N GLU A 391 12.76 2.16 26.49
CA GLU A 391 13.16 2.80 27.76
C GLU A 391 12.53 4.18 27.98
N GLN A 392 12.34 4.95 26.91
CA GLN A 392 11.73 6.28 26.97
C GLN A 392 10.20 6.24 26.92
N ASP A 393 9.58 5.07 26.85
CA ASP A 393 8.12 4.97 26.77
C ASP A 393 7.48 5.61 28.02
N PRO A 394 6.73 6.71 27.88
CA PRO A 394 6.05 7.37 28.99
C PRO A 394 5.01 6.47 29.67
N ARG A 395 4.76 5.24 29.20
CA ARG A 395 3.87 4.27 29.82
C ARG A 395 4.56 3.12 30.56
N LEU A 396 5.81 2.79 30.26
CA LEU A 396 6.66 2.18 31.30
C LEU A 396 6.82 3.15 32.46
N LYS A 397 6.83 4.46 32.17
CA LYS A 397 6.63 5.50 33.17
C LYS A 397 5.23 5.43 33.81
N GLU A 398 4.15 5.02 33.14
CA GLU A 398 2.81 4.78 33.73
C GLU A 398 2.73 3.53 34.60
N VAL A 399 3.33 2.40 34.21
CA VAL A 399 3.50 1.23 35.06
C VAL A 399 4.35 1.62 36.26
N ARG A 400 5.42 2.40 36.07
CA ARG A 400 6.12 3.08 37.17
C ARG A 400 5.20 4.06 37.91
N ILE A 401 4.26 4.78 37.30
CA ILE A 401 3.29 5.65 38.01
C ILE A 401 2.22 4.83 38.74
N LEU A 402 2.02 3.54 38.45
CA LEU A 402 1.16 2.65 39.23
C LEU A 402 1.97 1.99 40.36
N LEU A 403 3.19 1.54 40.05
CA LEU A 403 4.10 0.88 40.98
C LEU A 403 4.83 1.85 41.91
N ASN A 404 5.06 3.10 41.51
CA ASN A 404 5.75 4.12 42.31
C ASN A 404 4.84 4.60 43.44
N PRO A 405 3.56 4.98 43.27
CA PRO A 405 2.70 5.30 44.40
C PRO A 405 2.49 4.09 45.29
N LEU A 406 2.46 2.86 44.77
CA LEU A 406 2.40 1.67 45.60
C LEU A 406 3.71 1.50 46.39
N GLY A 407 4.86 1.60 45.74
CA GLY A 407 6.19 1.51 46.31
C GLY A 407 6.48 2.63 47.31
N ASP A 408 6.07 3.85 47.01
CA ASP A 408 6.19 5.05 47.84
C ASP A 408 5.18 5.00 48.98
N ARG A 409 3.95 4.50 48.78
CA ARG A 409 3.00 4.25 49.88
C ARG A 409 3.50 3.14 50.79
N LEU A 410 4.06 2.05 50.25
CA LEU A 410 4.67 0.98 51.02
C LEU A 410 5.88 1.49 51.78
N THR A 411 6.79 2.22 51.12
CA THR A 411 7.98 2.80 51.74
C THR A 411 7.61 3.82 52.81
N ASN A 412 6.67 4.73 52.53
CA ASN A 412 6.18 5.69 53.53
C ASN A 412 5.42 5.01 54.68
N SER A 413 4.66 3.96 54.41
CA SER A 413 3.96 3.20 55.46
C SER A 413 4.97 2.47 56.33
N VAL A 414 5.98 1.86 55.72
CA VAL A 414 7.11 1.22 56.40
C VAL A 414 7.91 2.22 57.23
N GLU A 415 8.23 3.39 56.69
CA GLU A 415 8.98 4.44 57.38
C GLU A 415 8.20 4.93 58.61
N LYS A 416 6.89 5.14 58.45
CA LYS A 416 5.97 5.47 59.55
C LYS A 416 5.88 4.35 60.58
N ILE A 417 5.82 3.09 60.14
CA ILE A 417 5.85 1.93 61.03
C ILE A 417 7.17 1.92 61.80
N ASN A 418 8.31 2.09 61.15
CA ASN A 418 9.62 2.16 61.80
C ASN A 418 9.71 3.32 62.81
N GLN A 419 9.15 4.49 62.49
CA GLN A 419 9.08 5.64 63.41
C GLN A 419 8.20 5.34 64.64
N VAL A 420 7.01 4.76 64.41
CA VAL A 420 6.08 4.40 65.50
C VAL A 420 6.67 3.30 66.37
N LEU A 421 7.30 2.30 65.77
CA LEU A 421 7.97 1.22 66.50
C LEU A 421 9.19 1.72 67.25
N GLY A 422 10.01 2.61 66.66
CA GLY A 422 11.13 3.25 67.34
C GLY A 422 10.69 4.06 68.56
N PHE A 423 9.60 4.83 68.42
CA PHE A 423 8.98 5.56 69.53
C PHE A 423 8.40 4.63 70.60
N ALA A 424 7.76 3.52 70.19
CA ALA A 424 7.26 2.52 71.12
C ALA A 424 8.39 1.83 71.90
N VAL A 425 9.51 1.50 71.23
CA VAL A 425 10.72 1.00 71.88
C VAL A 425 11.21 2.02 72.91
N GLU A 426 11.33 3.30 72.55
CA GLU A 426 11.80 4.36 73.47
C GLU A 426 10.89 4.52 74.71
N ILE A 427 9.57 4.46 74.53
CA ILE A 427 8.62 4.50 75.65
C ILE A 427 8.76 3.27 76.54
N LEU A 428 8.80 2.07 75.93
CA LEU A 428 8.89 0.82 76.68
C LEU A 428 10.21 0.70 77.45
N GLU A 429 11.31 1.20 76.90
CA GLU A 429 12.59 1.35 77.61
C GLU A 429 12.46 2.28 78.82
N LYS A 430 11.82 3.44 78.66
CA LYS A 430 11.56 4.36 79.78
C LYS A 430 10.65 3.76 80.85
N LEU A 431 9.83 2.79 80.49
CA LEU A 431 8.96 2.03 81.39
C LEU A 431 9.61 0.73 81.93
N ASN A 432 10.89 0.48 81.63
CA ASN A 432 11.63 -0.70 82.07
C ASN A 432 11.02 -2.05 81.60
N VAL A 433 10.31 -2.05 80.47
CA VAL A 433 9.75 -3.25 79.85
C VAL A 433 10.82 -3.88 78.95
N PRO A 434 11.02 -5.20 78.97
CA PRO A 434 12.01 -5.86 78.10
C PRO A 434 11.63 -5.68 76.62
N VAL A 435 12.46 -4.95 75.86
CA VAL A 435 12.25 -4.60 74.45
C VAL A 435 13.12 -5.37 73.48
N ASP A 436 13.94 -6.32 73.93
CA ASP A 436 14.96 -6.96 73.07
C ASP A 436 14.35 -7.67 71.85
N ALA A 437 13.23 -8.36 72.04
CA ALA A 437 12.47 -8.97 70.95
C ALA A 437 11.90 -7.93 69.96
N LEU A 438 11.46 -6.77 70.47
CA LEU A 438 10.93 -5.67 69.67
C LEU A 438 12.05 -4.98 68.87
N LYS A 439 13.22 -4.78 69.48
CA LYS A 439 14.43 -4.26 68.81
C LYS A 439 14.92 -5.20 67.71
N GLN A 440 14.96 -6.51 67.98
CA GLN A 440 15.33 -7.51 66.99
C GLN A 440 14.31 -7.56 65.85
N GLY A 441 13.01 -7.47 66.16
CA GLY A 441 11.94 -7.34 65.17
C GLY A 441 12.08 -6.09 64.32
N LEU A 442 12.39 -4.93 64.93
CA LEU A 442 12.63 -3.67 64.25
C LEU A 442 13.86 -3.74 63.34
N ALA A 443 14.95 -4.38 63.78
CA ALA A 443 16.14 -4.58 62.97
C ALA A 443 15.87 -5.49 61.76
N ASN A 444 15.10 -6.57 61.95
CA ASN A 444 14.67 -7.46 60.87
C ASN A 444 13.75 -6.75 59.88
N LEU A 445 12.81 -5.94 60.36
CA LEU A 445 11.93 -5.12 59.53
C LEU A 445 12.72 -4.08 58.74
N THR A 446 13.67 -3.39 59.39
CA THR A 446 14.55 -2.40 58.74
C THR A 446 15.42 -3.05 57.66
N ASN A 447 15.93 -4.25 57.90
CA ASN A 447 16.70 -5.01 56.91
C ASN A 447 15.80 -5.49 55.76
N ALA A 448 14.64 -6.07 56.06
CA ALA A 448 13.67 -6.50 55.04
C ALA A 448 13.20 -5.34 54.16
N THR A 449 13.03 -4.16 54.76
CA THR A 449 12.59 -2.95 54.05
C THR A 449 13.72 -2.29 53.28
N GLY A 450 14.95 -2.36 53.77
CA GLY A 450 16.16 -2.03 53.01
C GLY A 450 16.30 -2.91 51.77
N LYS A 451 16.15 -4.24 51.91
CA LYS A 451 16.16 -5.18 50.79
C LYS A 451 15.00 -4.95 49.83
N PHE A 452 13.80 -4.68 50.33
CA PHE A 452 12.65 -4.33 49.49
C PHE A 452 12.89 -3.02 48.74
N ARG A 453 13.49 -2.01 49.38
CA ARG A 453 13.85 -0.75 48.74
C ARG A 453 14.90 -0.98 47.67
N GLU A 454 15.97 -1.71 47.96
CA GLU A 454 16.99 -2.10 46.97
C GLU A 454 16.36 -2.85 45.79
N TRP A 455 15.43 -3.76 46.08
CA TRP A 455 14.70 -4.53 45.08
C TRP A 455 13.73 -3.66 44.26
N MET A 456 13.03 -2.72 44.89
CA MET A 456 12.18 -1.73 44.23
C MET A 456 13.01 -0.73 43.43
N GLU A 457 14.21 -0.37 43.87
CA GLU A 457 15.15 0.45 43.10
C GLU A 457 15.72 -0.32 41.91
N LEU A 458 15.98 -1.63 42.05
CA LEU A 458 16.27 -2.55 40.94
C LEU A 458 15.09 -2.68 39.95
N LEU A 459 13.85 -2.54 40.41
CA LEU A 459 12.66 -2.53 39.55
C LEU A 459 12.35 -1.15 38.94
N LYS A 460 12.68 -0.06 39.63
CA LYS A 460 12.52 1.34 39.16
C LYS A 460 13.61 1.72 38.16
N SER A 461 14.81 1.23 38.41
CA SER A 461 15.95 1.18 37.54
C SER A 461 16.14 -0.30 37.17
N PRO A 462 15.30 -0.86 36.28
CA PRO A 462 15.78 -2.03 35.59
C PRO A 462 17.04 -1.53 34.89
N GLN A 463 18.21 -1.85 35.43
CA GLN A 463 19.37 -2.06 34.59
C GLN A 463 18.98 -3.27 33.75
N TYR A 464 18.07 -3.06 32.78
CA TYR A 464 18.29 -3.69 31.50
C TYR A 464 19.75 -3.41 31.23
N PRO A 465 20.58 -4.45 31.07
CA PRO A 465 21.98 -4.25 30.77
C PRO A 465 22.06 -3.14 29.72
N ARG A 466 22.70 -2.00 30.04
CA ARG A 466 22.77 -0.86 29.12
C ARG A 466 23.39 -1.26 27.78
N ASP A 467 24.07 -2.40 27.74
CA ASP A 467 24.19 -3.21 26.54
C ASP A 467 22.83 -3.86 26.17
N TYR A 468 21.93 -3.08 25.59
CA TYR A 468 20.81 -3.63 24.81
C TYR A 468 21.29 -4.45 23.59
N ALA A 469 22.60 -4.47 23.32
CA ALA A 469 23.27 -5.39 22.43
C ALA A 469 23.40 -6.83 23.00
N SER A 470 23.30 -7.02 24.32
CA SER A 470 23.47 -8.32 25.00
C SER A 470 22.20 -8.87 25.66
N ASN A 471 21.03 -8.26 25.41
CA ASN A 471 19.75 -8.81 25.88
C ASN A 471 19.53 -10.20 25.23
N PRO A 472 19.43 -11.29 26.01
CA PRO A 472 19.33 -12.64 25.45
C PRO A 472 18.00 -12.92 24.72
N CYS A 473 16.97 -12.07 24.85
CA CYS A 473 15.80 -12.07 23.95
C CYS A 473 16.18 -11.69 22.50
N ARG A 474 17.31 -11.00 22.33
CA ARG A 474 17.99 -10.78 21.05
C ARG A 474 18.88 -11.96 20.65
N ASP A 475 19.40 -12.76 21.59
CA ASP A 475 20.07 -14.05 21.31
C ASP A 475 19.08 -15.20 21.00
N LEU A 476 17.80 -15.10 21.33
CA LEU A 476 16.79 -15.93 20.65
C LEU A 476 16.66 -15.61 19.16
N SER A 477 17.14 -14.42 18.76
CA SER A 477 17.45 -14.09 17.38
C SER A 477 18.94 -14.26 17.04
N SER A 478 19.80 -14.89 17.84
CA SER A 478 21.14 -15.29 17.37
C SER A 478 21.11 -16.59 16.57
N ASP A 479 20.11 -17.45 16.80
CA ASP A 479 19.86 -18.63 15.95
C ASP A 479 19.14 -18.27 14.64
N HIS A 480 18.35 -17.19 14.66
CA HIS A 480 17.82 -16.52 13.47
C HIS A 480 18.06 -15.02 13.56
N PRO A 481 19.30 -14.55 13.32
CA PRO A 481 19.57 -13.12 13.21
C PRO A 481 18.56 -12.57 12.24
N MET A 482 17.90 -11.47 12.65
CA MET A 482 17.29 -10.60 11.65
C MET A 482 18.29 -10.57 10.50
N PRO A 483 17.85 -10.82 9.26
CA PRO A 483 18.75 -10.77 8.13
C PRO A 483 19.54 -9.47 8.25
N GLN A 484 20.80 -9.44 7.80
CA GLN A 484 21.58 -8.21 7.86
C GLN A 484 20.96 -7.18 6.92
N VAL A 485 19.88 -6.57 7.39
CA VAL A 485 19.02 -5.63 6.71
C VAL A 485 19.56 -4.27 7.08
N ASP A 486 19.99 -3.53 6.07
CA ASP A 486 20.13 -2.09 6.20
C ASP A 486 18.72 -1.53 6.46
N VAL A 487 18.44 -1.20 7.72
CA VAL A 487 17.11 -0.79 8.20
C VAL A 487 16.63 0.46 7.48
N GLU A 488 17.51 1.44 7.29
CA GLU A 488 17.14 2.69 6.61
C GLU A 488 16.82 2.45 5.14
N GLN A 489 17.55 1.54 4.51
CA GLN A 489 17.29 1.18 3.13
C GLN A 489 16.04 0.32 2.96
N GLU A 490 15.80 -0.65 3.84
CA GLU A 490 14.61 -1.51 3.75
C GLU A 490 13.34 -0.74 4.12
N ARG A 491 13.43 0.23 5.03
CA ARG A 491 12.34 1.15 5.34
C ARG A 491 11.78 1.85 4.09
N ILE A 492 12.66 2.20 3.14
CA ILE A 492 12.29 2.89 1.90
C ILE A 492 12.05 1.93 0.73
N SER A 493 12.12 0.61 0.98
CA SER A 493 11.84 -0.40 -0.04
C SER A 493 10.38 -0.30 -0.48
N GLN A 494 10.13 -0.65 -1.74
CA GLN A 494 8.81 -0.61 -2.32
C GLN A 494 7.89 -1.61 -1.64
N LEU A 495 8.42 -2.77 -1.25
CA LEU A 495 7.63 -3.80 -0.55
C LEU A 495 7.27 -3.37 0.87
N ALA A 496 8.19 -2.76 1.62
CA ALA A 496 7.89 -2.22 2.95
C ALA A 496 6.86 -1.08 2.88
N ARG A 497 7.00 -0.17 1.90
CA ARG A 497 6.02 0.90 1.64
C ARG A 497 4.66 0.37 1.20
N ALA A 498 4.63 -0.68 0.37
CA ALA A 498 3.38 -1.33 -0.01
C ALA A 498 2.70 -2.01 1.20
N GLY A 499 3.48 -2.67 2.06
CA GLY A 499 2.96 -3.45 3.18
C GLY A 499 2.55 -2.64 4.40
N TYR A 500 3.26 -1.55 4.72
CA TYR A 500 3.05 -0.84 6.00
C TYR A 500 1.62 -0.32 6.21
N PRO A 501 0.93 0.27 5.21
CA PRO A 501 -0.46 0.70 5.39
C PRO A 501 -1.41 -0.45 5.74
N TYR A 502 -1.19 -1.64 5.19
CA TYR A 502 -1.95 -2.84 5.55
C TYR A 502 -1.57 -3.34 6.95
N VAL A 503 -0.28 -3.32 7.32
CA VAL A 503 0.15 -3.63 8.69
C VAL A 503 -0.53 -2.70 9.69
N ASP A 504 -0.59 -1.40 9.40
CA ASP A 504 -1.23 -0.42 10.28
C ASP A 504 -2.74 -0.66 10.41
N SER A 505 -3.40 -0.95 9.30
CA SER A 505 -4.82 -1.29 9.26
C SER A 505 -5.14 -2.59 10.03
N PHE A 506 -4.37 -3.65 9.81
CA PHE A 506 -4.59 -4.96 10.45
C PHE A 506 -4.20 -4.95 11.93
N ARG A 507 -3.16 -4.20 12.32
CA ARG A 507 -2.72 -4.14 13.72
C ARG A 507 -3.66 -3.34 14.60
N GLY A 508 -4.38 -2.34 14.08
CA GLY A 508 -5.21 -1.41 14.87
C GLY A 508 -6.16 -2.10 15.88
N PRO A 509 -7.03 -3.03 15.45
CA PRO A 509 -7.96 -3.74 16.34
C PRO A 509 -7.24 -4.60 17.40
N LEU A 510 -6.17 -5.30 16.99
CA LEU A 510 -5.38 -6.16 17.86
C LEU A 510 -4.57 -5.36 18.88
N TYR A 511 -3.99 -4.24 18.45
CA TYR A 511 -3.34 -3.27 19.31
C TYR A 511 -4.31 -2.76 20.36
N ARG A 512 -5.53 -2.35 19.99
CA ARG A 512 -6.52 -1.86 20.97
C ARG A 512 -6.84 -2.94 22.00
N LEU A 513 -7.07 -4.18 21.56
CA LEU A 513 -7.32 -5.31 22.46
C LEU A 513 -6.13 -5.54 23.40
N LEU A 514 -4.92 -5.69 22.87
CA LEU A 514 -3.72 -5.93 23.66
C LEU A 514 -3.35 -4.74 24.55
N HIS A 515 -3.70 -3.52 24.16
CA HIS A 515 -3.46 -2.31 24.94
C HIS A 515 -4.45 -2.14 26.10
N GLU A 516 -5.74 -2.43 25.86
CA GLU A 516 -6.78 -2.36 26.90
C GLU A 516 -6.68 -3.52 27.89
N TYR A 517 -6.42 -4.73 27.39
CA TYR A 517 -6.39 -5.95 28.19
C TYR A 517 -4.99 -6.32 28.67
N GLY A 518 -3.93 -6.03 27.91
CA GLY A 518 -2.54 -6.39 28.21
C GLY A 518 -1.71 -5.25 28.83
N LYS A 519 -2.23 -4.59 29.88
CA LYS A 519 -1.53 -3.43 30.49
C LYS A 519 -0.34 -3.85 31.34
N LEU A 520 -0.46 -4.94 32.09
CA LEU A 520 0.63 -5.44 32.94
C LEU A 520 1.71 -6.11 32.12
N SER A 521 1.32 -6.81 31.06
CA SER A 521 2.22 -7.47 30.10
C SER A 521 2.90 -6.50 29.11
N ALA A 522 2.44 -5.25 29.02
CA ALA A 522 2.80 -4.31 27.96
C ALA A 522 2.58 -4.87 26.53
N ALA A 523 1.68 -5.86 26.37
CA ALA A 523 1.53 -6.61 25.12
C ALA A 523 1.19 -5.70 23.92
N GLY A 524 0.36 -4.67 24.10
CA GLY A 524 0.05 -3.72 23.03
C GLY A 524 1.26 -2.95 22.51
N HIS A 525 2.21 -2.60 23.39
CA HIS A 525 3.43 -1.89 23.00
C HIS A 525 4.41 -2.81 22.29
N LEU A 526 4.64 -3.99 22.87
CA LEU A 526 5.47 -5.03 22.26
C LEU A 526 4.93 -5.42 20.88
N TYR A 527 3.61 -5.51 20.71
CA TYR A 527 2.99 -5.79 19.43
C TYR A 527 3.31 -4.75 18.34
N VAL A 528 3.26 -3.46 18.67
CA VAL A 528 3.68 -2.40 17.71
C VAL A 528 5.16 -2.51 17.39
N HIS A 529 5.99 -2.77 18.40
CA HIS A 529 7.44 -2.96 18.21
C HIS A 529 7.73 -4.13 17.26
N TYR A 530 7.15 -5.31 17.52
CA TYR A 530 7.39 -6.50 16.73
C TYR A 530 6.77 -6.44 15.33
N THR A 531 5.59 -5.85 15.15
CA THR A 531 5.03 -5.64 13.80
C THR A 531 5.91 -4.75 12.93
N ASN A 532 6.43 -3.65 13.48
CA ASN A 532 7.38 -2.79 12.76
C ASN A 532 8.66 -3.57 12.39
N ARG A 533 9.19 -4.35 13.33
CA ARG A 533 10.41 -5.16 13.14
C ARG A 533 10.24 -6.22 12.06
N TYR A 534 9.19 -7.04 12.17
CA TYR A 534 8.94 -8.13 11.24
C TYR A 534 8.52 -7.65 9.85
N LEU A 535 7.98 -6.44 9.69
CA LEU A 535 7.74 -5.90 8.35
C LEU A 535 9.03 -5.78 7.55
N LEU A 536 10.08 -5.19 8.13
CA LEU A 536 11.34 -5.02 7.43
C LEU A 536 12.02 -6.37 7.17
N ALA A 537 12.02 -7.25 8.18
CA ALA A 537 12.61 -8.59 8.03
C ALA A 537 11.90 -9.40 6.92
N ASN A 538 10.56 -9.41 6.92
CA ASN A 538 9.80 -10.15 5.92
C ASN A 538 9.92 -9.50 4.54
N SER A 539 9.90 -8.18 4.44
CA SER A 539 10.10 -7.48 3.16
C SER A 539 11.47 -7.81 2.56
N PHE A 540 12.52 -7.79 3.39
CA PHE A 540 13.87 -8.18 2.96
C PHE A 540 13.92 -9.63 2.50
N ASP A 541 13.42 -10.59 3.28
CA ASP A 541 13.53 -12.01 2.93
C ASP A 541 12.69 -12.37 1.72
N ILE A 542 11.52 -11.78 1.57
CA ILE A 542 10.67 -11.93 0.38
C ILE A 542 11.40 -11.38 -0.85
N ARG A 543 12.01 -10.19 -0.74
CA ARG A 543 12.72 -9.54 -1.86
C ARG A 543 14.02 -10.25 -2.24
N THR A 544 14.72 -10.83 -1.26
CA THR A 544 16.03 -11.48 -1.48
C THR A 544 15.95 -12.99 -1.70
N GLY A 545 14.86 -13.63 -1.28
CA GLY A 545 14.74 -15.09 -1.30
C GLY A 545 15.63 -15.80 -0.27
N ASN A 546 15.98 -15.13 0.83
CA ASN A 546 16.98 -15.57 1.82
C ASN A 546 16.68 -16.97 2.44
N ASP A 547 15.40 -17.35 2.52
CA ASP A 547 14.96 -18.61 3.12
C ASP A 547 14.74 -19.73 2.08
N GLY A 548 15.38 -19.64 0.92
CA GLY A 548 15.22 -20.59 -0.19
C GLY A 548 13.92 -20.42 -0.99
N ALA A 549 13.05 -19.49 -0.60
CA ALA A 549 11.93 -19.06 -1.40
C ALA A 549 12.41 -18.23 -2.62
N PRO A 550 11.73 -18.28 -3.78
CA PRO A 550 12.04 -17.40 -4.88
C PRO A 550 11.94 -15.93 -4.47
N ALA A 551 12.93 -15.13 -4.85
CA ALA A 551 12.89 -13.67 -4.67
C ALA A 551 11.65 -13.08 -5.37
N ALA A 552 10.87 -12.31 -4.63
CA ALA A 552 9.73 -11.58 -5.16
C ALA A 552 10.14 -10.17 -5.59
N HIS A 553 9.65 -9.73 -6.74
CA HIS A 553 9.95 -8.42 -7.29
C HIS A 553 8.79 -7.46 -7.08
N ALA A 554 9.00 -6.44 -6.24
CA ALA A 554 8.21 -5.23 -6.29
C ALA A 554 8.75 -4.32 -7.39
N TYR A 555 7.86 -3.66 -8.13
CA TYR A 555 8.23 -2.84 -9.27
C TYR A 555 8.20 -1.35 -8.95
N VAL A 556 9.20 -0.65 -9.44
CA VAL A 556 9.38 0.79 -9.28
C VAL A 556 9.49 1.43 -10.66
N MET A 557 9.29 2.74 -10.75
CA MET A 557 9.51 3.44 -12.01
C MET A 557 11.00 3.39 -12.38
N GLN A 558 11.32 3.22 -13.66
CA GLN A 558 12.69 3.21 -14.14
C GLN A 558 13.43 4.48 -13.75
N ASN A 559 14.67 4.35 -13.26
CA ASN A 559 15.50 5.46 -12.78
C ASN A 559 14.97 6.13 -11.49
N SER A 560 14.06 5.48 -10.74
CA SER A 560 13.50 6.08 -9.51
C SER A 560 14.48 5.90 -8.35
N PRO A 561 15.06 6.98 -7.79
CA PRO A 561 15.93 6.88 -6.64
C PRO A 561 15.12 6.47 -5.41
N ALA A 562 15.53 5.39 -4.74
CA ALA A 562 14.84 4.87 -3.55
C ALA A 562 14.58 5.96 -2.48
N ALA A 563 15.58 6.83 -2.25
CA ALA A 563 15.53 7.89 -1.24
C ALA A 563 14.70 9.13 -1.63
N ARG A 564 14.34 9.30 -2.91
CA ARG A 564 13.68 10.52 -3.42
C ARG A 564 12.49 10.20 -4.34
N ARG A 565 11.74 9.16 -4.03
CA ARG A 565 10.50 8.83 -4.77
C ARG A 565 9.53 10.02 -4.75
N GLY A 566 8.91 10.28 -5.90
CA GLY A 566 8.06 11.44 -6.14
C GLY A 566 8.80 12.74 -6.52
N TYR A 567 10.14 12.72 -6.51
CA TYR A 567 11.01 13.81 -6.97
C TYR A 567 11.90 13.38 -8.13
N GLU A 568 11.43 12.45 -8.94
CA GLU A 568 12.18 11.95 -10.08
C GLU A 568 12.31 13.04 -11.16
N SER A 569 13.41 13.02 -11.92
CA SER A 569 13.74 14.06 -12.90
C SER A 569 12.63 14.26 -13.93
N TRP A 570 12.03 13.17 -14.43
CA TRP A 570 10.88 13.20 -15.34
C TRP A 570 9.60 13.79 -14.76
N THR A 571 9.50 14.00 -13.45
CA THR A 571 8.35 14.73 -12.88
C THR A 571 8.47 16.25 -13.09
N SER A 572 9.63 16.70 -13.56
CA SER A 572 9.98 18.10 -13.85
C SER A 572 10.56 18.33 -15.25
N ALA A 573 11.09 17.28 -15.89
CA ALA A 573 11.70 17.31 -17.21
C ALA A 573 10.78 16.61 -18.23
N ASP A 574 10.12 17.42 -19.07
CA ASP A 574 9.15 16.95 -20.07
C ASP A 574 9.75 15.90 -21.01
N ALA A 575 11.03 16.05 -21.38
CA ALA A 575 11.69 15.16 -22.32
C ALA A 575 11.85 13.71 -21.82
N GLU A 576 12.20 13.52 -20.55
CA GLU A 576 12.33 12.19 -19.96
C GLU A 576 10.96 11.54 -19.75
N ALA A 577 9.96 12.33 -19.33
CA ALA A 577 8.58 11.85 -19.22
C ALA A 577 8.04 11.40 -20.59
N GLU A 578 8.27 12.22 -21.62
CA GLU A 578 7.92 11.89 -22.99
C GLU A 578 8.54 10.56 -23.44
N GLN A 579 9.85 10.37 -23.20
CA GLN A 579 10.56 9.14 -23.57
C GLN A 579 10.00 7.89 -22.87
N MET A 580 9.61 7.99 -21.61
CA MET A 580 9.11 6.84 -20.84
C MET A 580 7.65 6.53 -21.11
N PHE A 581 6.80 7.56 -21.19
CA PHE A 581 5.35 7.42 -21.16
C PHE A 581 4.69 7.54 -22.52
N SER A 582 5.37 8.09 -23.51
CA SER A 582 4.80 8.32 -24.83
C SER A 582 5.21 7.26 -25.84
N LEU A 583 4.39 7.12 -26.87
CA LEU A 583 4.67 6.35 -28.07
C LEU A 583 4.00 7.04 -29.26
N ALA A 584 4.44 6.66 -30.46
CA ALA A 584 3.86 7.18 -31.68
C ALA A 584 3.45 6.05 -32.61
N ALA A 585 2.41 6.28 -33.41
CA ALA A 585 2.05 5.43 -34.52
C ALA A 585 2.18 6.19 -35.83
N VAL A 586 2.55 5.47 -36.88
CA VAL A 586 2.63 5.95 -38.25
C VAL A 586 1.71 5.08 -39.10
N ALA A 587 0.80 5.74 -39.81
CA ALA A 587 0.00 5.13 -40.86
C ALA A 587 0.47 5.68 -42.20
N TRP A 588 0.72 4.82 -43.19
CA TRP A 588 0.99 5.28 -44.55
C TRP A 588 0.20 4.52 -45.58
N SER A 589 0.05 5.12 -46.75
CA SER A 589 -0.45 4.42 -47.91
C SER A 589 0.26 4.84 -49.18
N ASN A 590 0.78 3.83 -49.88
CA ASN A 590 1.38 3.97 -51.22
C ASN A 590 0.32 3.92 -52.33
N ARG A 591 -0.95 3.67 -52.00
CA ARG A 591 -2.05 3.53 -52.95
C ARG A 591 -3.02 4.67 -52.79
N MET A 592 -2.95 5.61 -53.72
CA MET A 592 -4.01 6.58 -53.94
C MET A 592 -5.10 5.95 -54.81
N PRO A 593 -6.38 6.05 -54.44
CA PRO A 593 -7.47 5.64 -55.30
C PRO A 593 -7.36 6.37 -56.65
N PRO A 594 -7.77 5.73 -57.76
CA PRO A 594 -7.76 6.39 -59.05
C PRO A 594 -8.63 7.66 -59.00
N MET A 595 -8.04 8.80 -59.35
CA MET A 595 -8.76 10.08 -59.44
C MET A 595 -9.59 10.16 -60.73
N LEU A 596 -10.75 10.80 -60.66
CA LEU A 596 -11.54 11.20 -61.82
C LEU A 596 -10.71 12.18 -62.66
N LEU A 597 -10.72 12.01 -63.99
CA LEU A 597 -9.97 12.87 -64.91
C LEU A 597 -8.46 12.96 -64.58
N ARG A 598 -7.81 11.84 -64.25
CA ARG A 598 -6.36 11.75 -63.91
C ARG A 598 -5.41 12.46 -64.89
N LYS A 599 -5.80 12.61 -66.16
CA LYS A 599 -5.01 13.35 -67.16
C LYS A 599 -5.00 14.87 -66.92
N ILE A 600 -6.06 15.40 -66.31
CA ILE A 600 -6.26 16.84 -66.06
C ILE A 600 -5.83 17.17 -64.64
N PHE A 601 -6.27 16.38 -63.66
CA PHE A 601 -5.88 16.55 -62.26
C PHE A 601 -4.75 15.57 -61.93
N THR A 602 -3.52 16.07 -61.88
CA THR A 602 -2.37 15.30 -61.42
C THR A 602 -2.38 15.24 -59.90
N ASN A 603 -2.04 14.08 -59.34
CA ASN A 603 -1.87 13.95 -57.91
C ASN A 603 -0.51 14.56 -57.52
N PRO A 604 -0.46 15.59 -56.65
CA PRO A 604 0.81 16.10 -56.14
C PRO A 604 1.54 15.04 -55.29
N HIS A 605 0.81 14.11 -54.66
CA HIS A 605 1.35 13.08 -53.78
C HIS A 605 1.45 11.73 -54.48
N ARG A 606 2.29 11.62 -55.51
CA ARG A 606 2.51 10.36 -56.25
C ARG A 606 3.05 9.22 -55.39
N GLN A 607 3.72 9.59 -54.30
CA GLN A 607 4.44 8.68 -53.40
C GLN A 607 3.58 8.19 -52.23
N GLY A 608 2.34 8.70 -52.11
CA GLY A 608 1.43 8.32 -51.04
C GLY A 608 1.23 9.39 -49.98
N HIS A 609 0.60 8.99 -48.89
CA HIS A 609 0.32 9.83 -47.74
C HIS A 609 0.79 9.16 -46.46
N VAL A 610 1.24 9.97 -45.51
CA VAL A 610 1.65 9.54 -44.17
C VAL A 610 0.85 10.34 -43.14
N ALA A 611 0.40 9.68 -42.10
CA ALA A 611 -0.16 10.30 -40.91
C ALA A 611 0.61 9.79 -39.68
N LEU A 612 0.82 10.68 -38.72
CA LEU A 612 1.44 10.34 -37.44
C LEU A 612 0.47 10.70 -36.31
N ALA A 613 0.46 9.86 -35.27
CA ALA A 613 -0.29 10.10 -34.05
C ALA A 613 0.60 9.83 -32.83
N GLY A 614 0.55 10.74 -31.85
CA GLY A 614 1.18 10.57 -30.55
C GLY A 614 0.17 10.09 -29.52
N SER A 615 0.62 9.25 -28.59
CA SER A 615 -0.15 8.90 -27.40
C SER A 615 0.75 8.77 -26.20
N MET A 616 0.22 9.02 -25.01
CA MET A 616 0.91 8.80 -23.75
C MET A 616 0.06 7.95 -22.82
N ILE A 617 0.73 7.23 -21.93
CA ILE A 617 0.11 6.74 -20.71
C ILE A 617 0.33 7.74 -19.58
N TYR A 618 -0.64 7.87 -18.71
CA TYR A 618 -0.53 8.69 -17.51
C TYR A 618 -1.35 8.07 -16.41
N ASN A 619 -1.02 8.36 -15.17
CA ASN A 619 -1.86 8.03 -14.05
C ASN A 619 -2.82 9.19 -13.80
N ALA A 620 -4.13 8.91 -13.82
CA ALA A 620 -5.15 9.93 -13.62
C ALA A 620 -5.40 10.26 -12.14
N ASN A 621 -4.67 9.62 -11.22
CA ASN A 621 -4.68 10.01 -9.83
C ASN A 621 -4.11 11.43 -9.63
N GLY A 622 -4.73 12.17 -8.71
CA GLY A 622 -4.28 13.50 -8.33
C GLY A 622 -2.84 13.48 -7.81
N ARG A 623 -2.08 14.54 -8.10
CA ARG A 623 -0.77 14.78 -7.49
C ARG A 623 -0.97 15.68 -6.28
N GLU A 624 -0.76 15.15 -5.09
CA GLU A 624 -0.75 15.94 -3.86
C GLU A 624 0.62 15.79 -3.21
N VAL A 625 1.43 16.84 -3.31
CA VAL A 625 2.67 16.95 -2.54
C VAL A 625 2.29 17.65 -1.24
N PRO A 626 2.41 16.99 -0.07
CA PRO A 626 2.08 17.62 1.20
C PRO A 626 2.86 18.93 1.37
N PRO A 627 2.20 20.06 1.72
CA PRO A 627 2.91 21.29 2.03
C PRO A 627 3.78 21.07 3.28
N GLY A 628 5.10 21.18 3.15
CA GLY A 628 6.03 20.96 4.28
C GLY A 628 7.41 20.41 3.92
N GLY A 629 7.66 20.09 2.65
CA GLY A 629 8.96 19.59 2.20
C GLY A 629 9.27 18.16 2.65
N PRO A 630 10.41 17.59 2.19
CA PRO A 630 10.76 16.17 2.37
C PRO A 630 11.02 15.74 3.82
N GLN A 631 10.90 16.63 4.81
CA GLN A 631 11.23 16.34 6.20
C GLN A 631 10.11 15.68 7.00
N ARG A 632 8.85 15.69 6.54
CA ARG A 632 7.76 14.93 7.20
C ARG A 632 7.74 13.48 6.72
N ARG A 633 8.67 12.67 7.23
CA ARG A 633 8.89 11.23 6.91
C ARG A 633 7.79 10.25 7.38
N ALA A 634 6.58 10.74 7.70
CA ALA A 634 5.53 9.90 8.29
C ALA A 634 4.49 9.42 7.27
N VAL A 635 4.45 10.02 6.07
CA VAL A 635 3.40 9.77 5.07
C VAL A 635 4.02 9.60 3.69
N GLN A 636 3.52 8.61 2.94
CA GLN A 636 3.95 8.36 1.58
C GLN A 636 3.48 9.48 0.66
N VAL A 637 4.38 10.00 -0.17
CA VAL A 637 4.04 11.02 -1.18
C VAL A 637 3.20 10.38 -2.26
N ASN A 638 2.01 10.94 -2.53
CA ASN A 638 1.27 10.62 -3.74
C ASN A 638 1.86 11.39 -4.92
N SER A 639 2.89 10.81 -5.52
CA SER A 639 3.23 11.15 -6.89
C SER A 639 2.29 10.35 -7.79
N GLY A 640 1.55 11.04 -8.67
CA GLY A 640 0.71 10.38 -9.66
C GLY A 640 1.50 9.33 -10.46
N TRP A 641 2.81 9.42 -10.54
CA TRP A 641 3.64 8.45 -11.28
C TRP A 641 4.16 7.27 -10.43
N ASN A 642 3.68 7.05 -9.21
CA ASN A 642 4.08 5.91 -8.36
C ASN A 642 3.28 4.63 -8.69
N THR A 643 3.93 3.48 -8.58
CA THR A 643 3.31 2.15 -8.68
C THR A 643 2.57 1.69 -7.40
N LEU A 644 2.48 2.54 -6.36
CA LEU A 644 1.62 2.30 -5.18
C LEU A 644 0.35 3.17 -5.15
N ASN A 645 0.34 4.38 -5.68
CA ASN A 645 -0.90 5.11 -5.99
C ASN A 645 -2.06 5.05 -4.96
N TRP A 646 -1.78 5.39 -3.70
CA TRP A 646 -2.75 5.32 -2.60
C TRP A 646 -3.91 6.31 -2.73
N THR A 647 -5.08 5.96 -2.20
CA THR A 647 -6.28 6.80 -2.16
C THR A 647 -6.91 6.73 -0.76
N PRO A 648 -7.25 7.87 -0.12
CA PRO A 648 -7.00 9.23 -0.57
C PRO A 648 -5.50 9.61 -0.62
N PRO A 649 -5.11 10.63 -1.42
CA PRO A 649 -3.72 10.98 -1.75
C PRO A 649 -2.72 11.28 -0.61
N VAL A 650 -3.13 11.34 0.66
CA VAL A 650 -2.34 12.06 1.70
C VAL A 650 -2.19 11.31 3.02
N ALA A 651 -2.49 10.01 3.09
CA ALA A 651 -2.59 9.35 4.40
C ALA A 651 -2.01 7.94 4.51
N ALA A 652 -1.38 7.40 3.47
CA ALA A 652 -0.73 6.10 3.62
C ALA A 652 0.47 6.24 4.57
N PRO A 653 0.44 5.61 5.75
CA PRO A 653 1.52 5.76 6.71
C PRO A 653 2.81 5.17 6.15
N GLU A 654 3.93 5.79 6.50
CA GLU A 654 5.26 5.21 6.28
C GLU A 654 5.73 4.45 7.51
N TRP A 655 6.58 3.46 7.27
CA TRP A 655 7.22 2.74 8.35
C TRP A 655 7.90 3.71 9.32
N GLY A 656 7.70 3.46 10.60
CA GLY A 656 8.21 4.30 11.69
C GLY A 656 7.15 5.26 12.28
N ASP A 657 5.93 5.34 11.74
CA ASP A 657 4.86 6.03 12.45
C ASP A 657 4.43 5.23 13.69
N HIS A 658 4.80 5.74 14.88
CA HIS A 658 4.69 5.03 16.15
C HIS A 658 3.26 4.95 16.71
N ARG A 659 2.30 5.63 16.08
CA ARG A 659 0.92 5.64 16.57
C ARG A 659 0.05 4.83 15.62
N PRO A 660 -0.19 3.53 15.90
CA PRO A 660 -1.17 2.76 15.13
C PRO A 660 -2.47 3.55 15.05
N ASP A 661 -3.08 3.61 13.86
CA ASP A 661 -4.31 4.37 13.69
C ASP A 661 -5.40 3.79 14.60
N GLN A 662 -5.64 4.47 15.73
CA GLN A 662 -6.68 4.09 16.67
C GLN A 662 -8.08 4.33 16.11
N ARG A 663 -8.23 4.88 14.90
CA ARG A 663 -9.51 4.93 14.19
C ARG A 663 -9.89 3.59 13.57
N GLY A 664 -8.96 2.62 13.55
CA GLY A 664 -9.17 1.28 13.02
C GLY A 664 -10.36 0.54 13.64
N ALA A 665 -10.76 -0.52 12.94
CA ALA A 665 -11.98 -1.28 13.16
C ALA A 665 -12.23 -1.68 14.63
N SER A 666 -13.50 -1.64 15.02
CA SER A 666 -13.94 -2.33 16.23
C SER A 666 -13.44 -3.78 16.19
N ILE A 667 -13.09 -4.34 17.35
CA ILE A 667 -12.78 -5.78 17.49
C ILE A 667 -13.90 -6.62 16.85
N THR A 668 -15.15 -6.20 17.00
CA THR A 668 -16.31 -6.84 16.38
C THR A 668 -16.23 -6.82 14.84
N GLY A 669 -15.68 -5.75 14.26
CA GLY A 669 -15.49 -5.61 12.83
C GLY A 669 -14.48 -6.60 12.24
N LEU A 670 -13.47 -7.00 13.03
CA LEU A 670 -12.52 -8.06 12.65
C LEU A 670 -13.23 -9.40 12.43
N PHE A 671 -14.18 -9.76 13.31
CA PHE A 671 -14.88 -11.06 13.26
C PHE A 671 -16.12 -11.06 12.36
N THR A 672 -16.78 -9.91 12.19
CA THR A 672 -18.01 -9.81 11.40
C THR A 672 -17.76 -9.38 9.96
N GLY A 673 -16.52 -9.00 9.61
CA GLY A 673 -16.21 -8.38 8.34
C GLY A 673 -16.81 -6.98 8.16
N SER A 674 -17.48 -6.42 9.19
CA SER A 674 -17.98 -5.05 9.14
C SER A 674 -16.79 -4.09 9.30
N GLN A 675 -16.18 -3.69 8.19
CA GLN A 675 -15.13 -2.68 8.19
C GLN A 675 -15.68 -1.39 8.83
N SER A 676 -15.02 -0.90 9.88
CA SER A 676 -15.29 0.47 10.35
C SER A 676 -14.88 1.46 9.26
N SER A 677 -15.56 2.59 9.22
CA SER A 677 -15.38 3.71 8.29
C SER A 677 -13.99 4.39 8.29
N ALA A 678 -12.99 3.91 9.03
CA ALA A 678 -11.62 4.36 8.80
C ALA A 678 -11.20 3.88 7.40
N PRO A 679 -10.80 4.78 6.49
CA PRO A 679 -10.42 4.38 5.15
C PRO A 679 -9.24 3.42 5.26
N SER A 680 -9.51 2.12 5.08
CA SER A 680 -8.47 1.15 4.78
C SER A 680 -7.60 1.73 3.68
N ALA A 681 -6.30 1.42 3.66
CA ALA A 681 -5.44 1.85 2.57
C ALA A 681 -6.09 1.40 1.23
N GLN A 682 -6.71 2.34 0.52
CA GLN A 682 -7.39 2.05 -0.73
C GLN A 682 -6.43 2.36 -1.86
N VAL A 683 -6.57 1.57 -2.91
CA VAL A 683 -5.74 1.69 -4.10
C VAL A 683 -6.66 2.11 -5.22
N GLN A 684 -6.32 3.21 -5.87
CA GLN A 684 -6.97 3.59 -7.12
C GLN A 684 -6.05 3.18 -8.27
N ILE A 685 -6.53 2.24 -9.07
CA ILE A 685 -5.83 1.72 -10.24
C ILE A 685 -6.31 2.54 -11.45
N ASP A 686 -5.56 3.57 -11.84
CA ASP A 686 -6.05 4.56 -12.81
C ASP A 686 -4.98 5.01 -13.82
N TRP A 687 -4.14 4.09 -14.26
CA TRP A 687 -3.35 4.32 -15.46
C TRP A 687 -4.27 4.32 -16.69
N GLN A 688 -4.20 5.40 -17.45
CA GLN A 688 -5.01 5.67 -18.63
C GLN A 688 -4.12 5.97 -19.84
N ALA A 689 -4.69 5.81 -21.03
CA ALA A 689 -4.08 6.21 -22.29
C ALA A 689 -4.77 7.47 -22.82
N LYS A 690 -4.00 8.38 -23.41
CA LYS A 690 -4.51 9.60 -24.04
C LYS A 690 -3.74 9.93 -25.31
N LEU A 691 -4.48 10.33 -26.35
CA LEU A 691 -3.88 10.91 -27.55
C LEU A 691 -3.31 12.29 -27.21
N ILE A 692 -2.09 12.54 -27.66
CA ILE A 692 -1.40 13.81 -27.44
C ILE A 692 -0.95 14.39 -28.77
N PRO A 693 -0.94 15.72 -28.92
CA PRO A 693 -0.29 16.34 -30.05
C PRO A 693 1.20 15.98 -30.04
N LEU A 694 1.79 15.80 -31.21
CA LEU A 694 3.24 15.65 -31.33
C LEU A 694 3.87 17.00 -30.99
N ALA A 695 4.52 17.09 -29.83
CA ALA A 695 5.14 18.31 -29.37
C ALA A 695 6.39 18.63 -30.21
N PRO A 696 6.62 19.90 -30.59
CA PRO A 696 7.84 20.32 -31.29
C PRO A 696 9.13 20.11 -30.48
N SER A 697 9.02 19.91 -29.17
CA SER A 697 10.13 19.70 -28.22
C SER A 697 11.00 18.48 -28.53
N GLY A 698 10.62 17.63 -29.49
CA GLY A 698 11.54 16.71 -30.17
C GLY A 698 11.91 15.43 -29.40
N SER A 699 11.57 15.31 -28.12
CA SER A 699 11.97 14.16 -27.29
C SER A 699 11.28 12.85 -27.67
N ILE A 700 9.97 12.84 -27.99
CA ILE A 700 9.31 11.65 -28.56
C ILE A 700 9.88 11.33 -29.96
N LEU A 701 10.22 12.38 -30.70
CA LEU A 701 10.65 12.29 -32.10
C LEU A 701 12.07 11.74 -32.22
N GLN A 702 12.95 11.95 -31.24
CA GLN A 702 14.34 11.52 -31.31
C GLN A 702 14.52 9.97 -31.28
N PRO A 703 13.86 9.21 -30.39
CA PRO A 703 13.82 7.75 -30.49
C PRO A 703 13.09 7.25 -31.73
N LEU A 704 12.12 8.01 -32.25
CA LEU A 704 11.46 7.76 -33.53
C LEU A 704 12.45 7.91 -34.69
N VAL A 705 13.28 8.97 -34.73
CA VAL A 705 14.33 9.17 -35.75
C VAL A 705 15.34 8.04 -35.69
N GLN A 706 15.87 7.74 -34.50
CA GLN A 706 16.81 6.63 -34.30
C GLN A 706 16.16 5.27 -34.61
N GLY A 707 14.89 5.11 -34.25
CA GLY A 707 14.08 3.93 -34.50
C GLY A 707 13.77 3.76 -35.98
N VAL A 708 13.51 4.85 -36.71
CA VAL A 708 13.32 4.89 -38.15
C VAL A 708 14.62 4.56 -38.86
N ASP A 709 15.77 5.05 -38.38
CA ASP A 709 17.07 4.68 -38.93
C ASP A 709 17.38 3.19 -38.75
N ASN A 710 16.97 2.60 -37.62
CA ASN A 710 17.16 1.18 -37.33
C ASN A 710 16.09 0.27 -37.95
N ALA A 711 14.85 0.73 -38.08
CA ALA A 711 13.74 0.05 -38.75
C ALA A 711 13.72 0.30 -40.27
N SER A 712 14.75 0.97 -40.78
CA SER A 712 14.78 1.54 -42.12
C SER A 712 14.83 0.54 -43.26
N SER A 713 15.03 -0.75 -43.00
CA SER A 713 14.93 -1.76 -44.06
C SER A 713 13.50 -1.91 -44.59
N ASP A 714 12.50 -1.61 -43.77
CA ASP A 714 11.11 -2.01 -44.04
C ASP A 714 10.21 -0.84 -44.46
N LEU A 715 10.66 0.41 -44.28
CA LEU A 715 9.96 1.60 -44.78
C LEU A 715 10.46 1.94 -46.19
N PRO A 716 9.56 2.31 -47.14
CA PRO A 716 10.00 2.87 -48.41
C PRO A 716 10.95 4.05 -48.17
N GLY A 717 12.06 4.11 -48.93
CA GLY A 717 13.13 5.09 -48.70
C GLY A 717 12.65 6.54 -48.68
N GLU A 718 11.60 6.85 -49.46
CA GLU A 718 10.99 8.19 -49.50
C GLU A 718 10.14 8.49 -48.25
N SER A 719 9.36 7.52 -47.75
CA SER A 719 8.62 7.68 -46.49
C SER A 719 9.58 7.90 -45.32
N ARG A 720 10.74 7.23 -45.35
CA ARG A 720 11.84 7.48 -44.41
C ARG A 720 12.35 8.91 -44.51
N GLU A 721 12.58 9.41 -45.72
CA GLU A 721 13.05 10.79 -45.93
C GLU A 721 12.01 11.83 -45.50
N ILE A 722 10.72 11.59 -45.76
CA ILE A 722 9.63 12.47 -45.31
C ILE A 722 9.59 12.49 -43.79
N LEU A 723 9.56 11.32 -43.14
CA LEU A 723 9.60 11.23 -41.68
C LEU A 723 10.82 11.95 -41.13
N LYS A 724 12.00 11.69 -41.69
CA LYS A 724 13.25 12.34 -41.30
C LYS A 724 13.16 13.87 -41.43
N LYS A 725 12.66 14.40 -42.55
CA LYS A 725 12.45 15.84 -42.75
C LYS A 725 11.42 16.41 -41.79
N THR A 726 10.33 15.70 -41.52
CA THR A 726 9.33 16.11 -40.53
C THR A 726 9.92 16.17 -39.12
N PHE A 727 10.89 15.31 -38.80
CA PHE A 727 11.60 15.36 -37.53
C PHE A 727 12.72 16.41 -37.49
N GLU A 728 13.40 16.66 -38.60
CA GLU A 728 14.40 17.73 -38.75
C GLU A 728 13.76 19.13 -38.71
N HIS A 729 12.48 19.22 -39.10
CA HIS A 729 11.70 20.45 -39.19
C HIS A 729 10.35 20.31 -38.45
N PRO A 730 10.34 20.30 -37.11
CA PRO A 730 9.12 20.11 -36.31
C PRO A 730 8.06 21.20 -36.56
N GLU A 731 8.43 22.37 -37.08
CA GLU A 731 7.50 23.39 -37.58
C GLU A 731 6.56 22.86 -38.68
N LEU A 732 6.98 21.84 -39.43
CA LEU A 732 6.16 21.19 -40.44
C LEU A 732 5.04 20.32 -39.84
N LEU A 733 5.10 19.95 -38.57
CA LEU A 733 4.01 19.23 -37.89
C LEU A 733 2.80 20.13 -37.62
N GLY A 734 2.99 21.45 -37.62
CA GLY A 734 1.92 22.43 -37.44
C GLY A 734 1.13 22.75 -38.72
N HIS A 735 1.58 22.25 -39.88
CA HIS A 735 1.01 22.51 -41.20
C HIS A 735 0.34 21.25 -41.79
#